data_AF-A0A3M1QI66-F1
#
_entry.id   AF-A0A3M1QI66-F1
#
_cell.length_a   1.000
_cell.length_b   1.000
_cell.length_c   1.000
_cell.angle_alpha   90.00
_cell.angle_beta   90.00
_cell.angle_gamma   90.00
#
_symmetry.space_group_name_H-M   'P 1'
#
loop_
_entity.id
_entity.type
_entity.pdbx_description
1 polymer ?
#
loop_
_entity_poly.entity_id
_entity_poly.type
_entity_poly.pdbx_seq_one_letter_code
_entity_poly.pdbx_strand_id
1 'polypeptide(L)'
;MGASAFQPGLATHRVVTIPAGLEGDARARFAAKVAAAVRQQAALAAESVGVLAVGEDLIHDGDRILIPHEPASPLNPTVLESADSRPSIDELWWWSWATSDALDRAAAGGIVHGGVQSGALYCDETGCVKLGDFGIAPIYESVCGTELRRQVHCDPRIGEVDGRASSGTWALLDEDAGRDYGWIAPYFAHELLDGRQRLNPKSDQFALGTLLFLLATGTHPYAASLADPTLTMYVHLDPYEVRDERADWTDVFERADQNLSTSDDQRILEWAAFVRTLLASDPAQRFGPGAASRAAADVVPVAWAEAAAAMRAAEAALEEGDAERAVELARPWVDHAELPPAWRERLGEWYRRMEERKELIARQRKLRLRLREGQEALDLMSLDEAEQIANEVAGAAEIDDELRRQCDELLAGCAEQRAFIESGADDLAKAYLESARECLEQERLREARQLLEGVLGDPATPAARAKQARRKLAEVELIEQRIENQTRVLNEADADLRATRYDEARRRLEALLAQAEVSEKIAAQARALLDEAVRSQQLFEQYQAAFERAADAWRRADAEALASEIESVDAAFANPTIQEARGRWAQRLETLHAVLGQRDAASAAFEEDRIADALRVAEEAAQIDDAPETLARELQELADRCRRILAERRAARIAEAEQTLDDAQNAWRESDAAKLRERIDAFPDGVDEVELLARRDALIARVEPLEAALAARKEAQQALDNESLEAALEAVRRGVALAEQIPQSLAAELRSLAESCEQRLEQRRRERIAAACEALDQARADLSNAQAEPAAKRIREQVLSVAEIDDETRARAEQLLADCELAQEVSQTLDAAERHIADDEFDAADGLLNPLSPSGLPAVIAERIDALRRTSSQRRAAFVAQREAELAAQLDEADASLANGDLDGAETVVAGVESSPHATSEIIGRAESIRAAVAEQRDVLATIQEVERLTAEPTFDPAPAAARLETLPAEPPSWLAPRVESLRDVIRRREDKIRRQRSQLVVSLFEAAELA
;
A
#
# COMPACT_ATOMS: atom_id res chain seq x y z
N MET A 1 -23.16 28.88 -3.76
CA MET A 1 -22.76 27.64 -3.08
C MET A 1 -24.05 26.99 -2.62
N GLY A 2 -24.47 25.90 -3.25
CA GLY A 2 -25.59 25.13 -2.73
C GLY A 2 -25.20 24.57 -1.36
N ALA A 3 -26.15 24.50 -0.43
CA ALA A 3 -25.88 23.86 0.86
C ALA A 3 -25.61 22.36 0.60
N SER A 4 -24.43 21.87 0.98
CA SER A 4 -24.11 20.44 0.94
C SER A 4 -25.18 19.66 1.70
N ALA A 5 -25.62 18.52 1.13
CA ALA A 5 -26.58 17.66 1.80
C ALA A 5 -26.04 17.00 3.08
N PHE A 6 -24.72 17.05 3.29
CA PHE A 6 -24.02 16.52 4.45
C PHE A 6 -23.45 17.65 5.31
N GLN A 7 -23.35 17.41 6.62
CA GLN A 7 -22.87 18.41 7.58
C GLN A 7 -21.43 18.86 7.28
N PRO A 8 -21.08 20.13 7.53
CA PRO A 8 -19.71 20.62 7.42
C PRO A 8 -18.87 20.05 8.56
N GLY A 9 -18.00 19.09 8.25
CA GLY A 9 -17.14 18.42 9.21
C GLY A 9 -17.17 16.90 9.05
N LEU A 10 -16.11 16.26 9.54
CA LEU A 10 -15.95 14.81 9.47
C LEU A 10 -16.02 14.26 10.88
N ALA A 11 -17.02 13.43 11.14
CA ALA A 11 -17.04 12.61 12.34
C ALA A 11 -16.09 11.44 12.14
N THR A 12 -15.46 11.01 13.22
CA THR A 12 -14.55 9.84 13.23
C THR A 12 -15.03 8.76 14.19
N HIS A 13 -16.13 9.02 14.90
CA HIS A 13 -16.68 8.12 15.90
C HIS A 13 -18.20 8.12 15.84
N ARG A 14 -18.76 6.92 15.96
CA ARG A 14 -20.18 6.67 16.10
C ARG A 14 -20.50 6.35 17.55
N VAL A 15 -21.51 7.00 18.11
CA VAL A 15 -21.89 6.82 19.52
C VAL A 15 -23.06 5.85 19.64
N VAL A 16 -22.83 4.75 20.34
CA VAL A 16 -23.88 3.81 20.75
C VAL A 16 -24.10 3.94 22.25
N THR A 17 -25.30 4.35 22.64
CA THR A 17 -25.68 4.48 24.05
C THR A 17 -26.22 3.17 24.59
N ILE A 18 -25.68 2.73 25.71
CA ILE A 18 -26.15 1.58 26.48
C ILE A 18 -27.41 2.02 27.23
N PRO A 19 -28.54 1.30 27.13
CA PRO A 19 -29.77 1.65 27.84
C PRO A 19 -29.56 1.76 29.35
N ALA A 20 -30.14 2.79 29.97
CA ALA A 20 -29.99 3.13 31.38
C ALA A 20 -30.51 2.07 32.38
N GLY A 21 -31.04 0.93 31.92
CA GLY A 21 -31.46 -0.22 32.74
C GLY A 21 -30.66 -1.50 32.50
N LEU A 22 -29.66 -1.49 31.61
CA LEU A 22 -28.77 -2.65 31.43
C LEU A 22 -27.64 -2.62 32.45
N GLU A 23 -27.73 -3.52 33.43
CA GLU A 23 -26.68 -3.74 34.45
C GLU A 23 -26.04 -5.13 34.30
N GLY A 24 -24.86 -5.29 34.91
CA GLY A 24 -24.16 -6.58 35.03
C GLY A 24 -24.00 -7.32 33.70
N ASP A 25 -24.42 -8.59 33.69
CA ASP A 25 -24.29 -9.50 32.54
C ASP A 25 -25.04 -9.01 31.29
N ALA A 26 -26.17 -8.32 31.45
CA ALA A 26 -26.94 -7.83 30.31
C ALA A 26 -26.19 -6.72 29.56
N ARG A 27 -25.51 -5.83 30.30
CA ARG A 27 -24.62 -4.81 29.75
C ARG A 27 -23.41 -5.41 29.05
N ALA A 28 -22.76 -6.39 29.68
CA ALA A 28 -21.62 -7.09 29.08
C ALA A 28 -22.01 -7.82 27.79
N ARG A 29 -23.17 -8.52 27.78
CA ARG A 29 -23.71 -9.16 26.57
C ARG A 29 -24.04 -8.14 25.48
N PHE A 30 -24.60 -6.99 25.84
CA PHE A 30 -24.87 -5.91 24.88
C PHE A 30 -23.58 -5.42 24.22
N ALA A 31 -22.58 -5.04 25.02
CA ALA A 31 -21.28 -4.60 24.53
C ALA A 31 -20.58 -5.66 23.66
N ALA A 32 -20.59 -6.94 24.08
CA ALA A 32 -20.00 -8.03 23.32
C ALA A 32 -20.68 -8.24 21.96
N LYS A 33 -22.02 -8.09 21.91
CA LYS A 33 -22.75 -8.15 20.65
C LYS A 33 -22.46 -6.95 19.75
N VAL A 34 -22.35 -5.74 20.31
CA VAL A 34 -21.96 -4.54 19.54
C VAL A 34 -20.59 -4.75 18.91
N ALA A 35 -19.61 -5.26 19.67
CA ALA A 35 -18.30 -5.61 19.12
C ALA A 35 -18.37 -6.65 17.99
N ALA A 36 -19.27 -7.62 18.08
CA ALA A 36 -19.48 -8.59 17.01
C ALA A 36 -20.08 -7.96 15.75
N ALA A 37 -21.07 -7.07 15.90
CA ALA A 37 -21.66 -6.33 14.78
C ALA A 37 -20.65 -5.38 14.13
N VAL A 38 -19.78 -4.71 14.90
CA VAL A 38 -18.73 -3.84 14.36
C VAL A 38 -17.73 -4.63 13.52
N ARG A 39 -17.30 -5.82 13.98
CA ARG A 39 -16.44 -6.71 13.16
C ARG A 39 -17.13 -7.17 11.86
N GLN A 40 -18.43 -7.46 11.94
CA GLN A 40 -19.22 -7.81 10.75
C GLN A 40 -19.32 -6.63 9.78
N GLN A 41 -19.54 -5.42 10.28
CA GLN A 41 -19.55 -4.21 9.44
C GLN A 41 -18.18 -3.93 8.82
N ALA A 42 -17.08 -4.11 9.57
CA ALA A 42 -15.73 -3.97 9.03
C ALA A 42 -15.47 -4.94 7.87
N ALA A 43 -15.91 -6.20 8.00
CA ALA A 43 -15.85 -7.18 6.91
C ALA A 43 -16.71 -6.77 5.70
N LEU A 44 -17.92 -6.25 5.94
CA LEU A 44 -18.79 -5.74 4.87
C LEU A 44 -18.19 -4.52 4.14
N ALA A 45 -17.51 -3.63 4.86
CA ALA A 45 -16.85 -2.45 4.27
C ALA A 45 -15.71 -2.83 3.32
N ALA A 46 -15.02 -3.95 3.57
CA ALA A 46 -14.03 -4.48 2.65
C ALA A 46 -14.66 -4.94 1.31
N GLU A 47 -15.93 -5.36 1.32
CA GLU A 47 -16.64 -5.88 0.14
C GLU A 47 -17.47 -4.81 -0.59
N SER A 48 -17.97 -3.78 0.10
CA SER A 48 -18.87 -2.77 -0.47
C SER A 48 -18.38 -1.35 -0.28
N VAL A 49 -18.42 -0.54 -1.34
CA VAL A 49 -18.12 0.90 -1.25
C VAL A 49 -19.16 1.65 -0.42
N GLY A 50 -20.38 1.12 -0.35
CA GLY A 50 -21.52 1.76 0.29
C GLY A 50 -21.64 1.47 1.77
N VAL A 51 -20.70 0.74 2.38
CA VAL A 51 -20.67 0.45 3.81
C VAL A 51 -19.60 1.32 4.48
N LEU A 52 -19.97 1.98 5.58
CA LEU A 52 -19.05 2.80 6.36
C LEU A 52 -17.99 1.92 7.04
N ALA A 53 -16.71 2.16 6.74
CA ALA A 53 -15.61 1.45 7.38
C ALA A 53 -15.48 1.82 8.87
N VAL A 54 -15.38 0.81 9.73
CA VAL A 54 -15.30 0.95 11.20
C VAL A 54 -14.06 0.26 11.76
N GLY A 55 -13.46 0.85 12.79
CA GLY A 55 -12.36 0.26 13.54
C GLY A 55 -12.84 -0.77 14.56
N GLU A 56 -12.05 -1.82 14.78
CA GLU A 56 -12.41 -2.90 15.73
C GLU A 56 -12.25 -2.48 17.21
N ASP A 57 -11.43 -1.46 17.47
CA ASP A 57 -11.10 -0.98 18.82
C ASP A 57 -12.20 -0.09 19.39
N LEU A 58 -13.20 -0.72 20.02
CA LEU A 58 -14.27 0.00 20.69
C LEU A 58 -13.78 0.77 21.91
N ILE A 59 -14.19 2.03 22.03
CA ILE A 59 -13.90 2.86 23.20
C ILE A 59 -15.12 2.87 24.11
N HIS A 60 -14.96 2.38 25.33
CA HIS A 60 -16.00 2.41 26.35
C HIS A 60 -15.88 3.68 27.19
N ASP A 61 -16.89 4.56 27.11
CA ASP A 61 -16.98 5.80 27.89
C ASP A 61 -18.27 5.82 28.71
N GLY A 62 -18.20 5.35 29.95
CA GLY A 62 -19.38 5.25 30.82
C GLY A 62 -20.47 4.36 30.18
N ASP A 63 -21.66 4.93 29.98
CA ASP A 63 -22.81 4.32 29.30
C ASP A 63 -22.77 4.44 27.76
N ARG A 64 -21.64 4.83 27.20
CA ARG A 64 -21.44 4.96 25.75
C ARG A 64 -20.37 3.99 25.25
N ILE A 65 -20.58 3.54 24.03
CA ILE A 65 -19.59 2.82 23.22
C ILE A 65 -19.34 3.71 22.01
N LEU A 66 -18.10 4.20 21.89
CA LEU A 66 -17.66 4.92 20.69
C LEU A 66 -17.05 3.89 19.75
N ILE A 67 -17.57 3.86 18.53
CA ILE A 67 -17.10 3.02 17.44
C ILE A 67 -16.30 3.92 16.51
N PRO A 68 -14.96 3.81 16.46
CA PRO A 68 -14.17 4.54 15.48
C PRO A 68 -14.60 4.18 14.07
N HIS A 69 -14.63 5.14 13.15
CA HIS A 69 -14.94 4.93 11.75
C HIS A 69 -14.13 5.84 10.84
N GLU A 70 -14.09 5.52 9.54
CA GLU A 70 -13.48 6.38 8.52
C GLU A 70 -14.05 7.81 8.60
N PRO A 71 -13.25 8.87 8.39
CA PRO A 71 -13.75 10.23 8.49
C PRO A 71 -14.91 10.45 7.51
N ALA A 72 -16.09 10.75 8.06
CA ALA A 72 -17.30 10.89 7.25
C ALA A 72 -18.25 11.93 7.82
N SER A 73 -18.89 12.68 6.93
CA SER A 73 -19.93 13.65 7.26
C SER A 73 -21.29 12.95 7.34
N PRO A 74 -22.02 13.02 8.45
CA PRO A 74 -23.39 12.52 8.48
C PRO A 74 -24.31 13.41 7.62
N LEU A 75 -25.41 12.83 7.12
CA LEU A 75 -26.43 13.57 6.38
C LEU A 75 -26.99 14.72 7.22
N ASN A 76 -27.15 15.90 6.62
CA ASN A 76 -27.76 17.06 7.24
C ASN A 76 -29.30 16.95 7.13
N PRO A 77 -30.04 16.87 8.25
CA PRO A 77 -31.51 16.72 8.22
C PRO A 77 -32.23 17.91 7.63
N THR A 78 -31.64 19.11 7.71
CA THR A 78 -32.25 20.32 7.15
C THR A 78 -32.44 20.23 5.63
N VAL A 79 -31.73 19.30 4.97
CA VAL A 79 -31.97 18.90 3.58
C VAL A 79 -33.40 18.42 3.34
N LEU A 80 -33.98 17.74 4.32
CA LEU A 80 -35.36 17.25 4.27
C LEU A 80 -36.36 18.40 4.39
N GLU A 81 -36.01 19.50 5.04
CA GLU A 81 -36.92 20.61 5.31
C GLU A 81 -36.94 21.64 4.17
N SER A 82 -35.82 21.82 3.48
CA SER A 82 -35.65 22.86 2.46
C SER A 82 -35.74 22.29 1.05
N ALA A 83 -36.69 22.80 0.26
CA ALA A 83 -36.86 22.42 -1.14
C ALA A 83 -35.61 22.72 -1.99
N ASP A 84 -34.89 23.79 -1.68
CA ASP A 84 -33.68 24.23 -2.40
C ASP A 84 -32.45 23.35 -2.12
N SER A 85 -32.52 22.48 -1.11
CA SER A 85 -31.43 21.57 -0.72
C SER A 85 -31.68 20.12 -1.12
N ARG A 86 -32.79 19.83 -1.80
CA ARG A 86 -33.13 18.46 -2.21
C ARG A 86 -32.10 17.94 -3.22
N PRO A 87 -31.66 16.67 -3.11
CA PRO A 87 -30.68 16.11 -4.03
C PRO A 87 -31.25 16.04 -5.46
N SER A 88 -30.37 16.24 -6.43
CA SER A 88 -30.63 16.01 -7.85
C SER A 88 -30.93 14.53 -8.13
N ILE A 89 -31.50 14.23 -9.30
CA ILE A 89 -31.76 12.84 -9.69
C ILE A 89 -30.47 12.01 -9.79
N ASP A 90 -29.35 12.62 -10.19
CA ASP A 90 -28.04 11.96 -10.22
C ASP A 90 -27.60 11.55 -8.82
N GLU A 91 -27.71 12.45 -7.84
CA GLU A 91 -27.38 12.16 -6.45
C GLU A 91 -28.31 11.08 -5.87
N LEU A 92 -29.60 11.13 -6.18
CA LEU A 92 -30.54 10.11 -5.70
C LEU A 92 -30.25 8.73 -6.26
N TRP A 93 -29.91 8.60 -7.56
CA TRP A 93 -29.46 7.33 -8.12
C TRP A 93 -28.15 6.86 -7.50
N TRP A 94 -27.22 7.79 -7.26
CA TRP A 94 -25.94 7.47 -6.61
C TRP A 94 -26.16 6.87 -5.22
N TRP A 95 -26.99 7.53 -4.42
CA TRP A 95 -27.31 7.09 -3.08
C TRP A 95 -28.08 5.78 -3.08
N SER A 96 -29.02 5.61 -4.02
CA SER A 96 -29.80 4.38 -4.19
C SER A 96 -28.91 3.18 -4.52
N TRP A 97 -27.94 3.36 -5.42
CA TRP A 97 -26.97 2.31 -5.77
C TRP A 97 -26.07 1.94 -4.60
N ALA A 98 -25.40 2.93 -4.00
CA ALA A 98 -24.46 2.68 -2.90
C ALA A 98 -25.14 1.99 -1.71
N THR A 99 -26.32 2.47 -1.31
CA THR A 99 -27.06 1.89 -0.18
C THR A 99 -27.70 0.53 -0.52
N SER A 100 -28.17 0.31 -1.75
CA SER A 100 -28.70 -0.99 -2.17
C SER A 100 -27.61 -2.05 -2.25
N ASP A 101 -26.42 -1.70 -2.77
CA ASP A 101 -25.26 -2.60 -2.75
C ASP A 101 -24.88 -2.97 -1.32
N ALA A 102 -24.79 -1.98 -0.42
CA ALA A 102 -24.49 -2.20 0.99
C ALA A 102 -25.49 -3.17 1.66
N LEU A 103 -26.79 -2.97 1.44
CA LEU A 103 -27.84 -3.84 1.98
C LEU A 103 -27.85 -5.24 1.33
N ASP A 104 -27.60 -5.35 0.04
CA ASP A 104 -27.54 -6.64 -0.66
C ASP A 104 -26.33 -7.47 -0.19
N ARG A 105 -25.17 -6.83 0.05
CA ARG A 105 -23.99 -7.48 0.64
C ARG A 105 -24.24 -7.94 2.06
N ALA A 106 -24.86 -7.09 2.88
CA ALA A 106 -25.26 -7.46 4.23
C ALA A 106 -26.22 -8.66 4.22
N ALA A 107 -27.25 -8.62 3.36
CA ALA A 107 -28.22 -9.70 3.24
C ALA A 107 -27.56 -11.03 2.79
N ALA A 108 -26.60 -10.98 1.86
CA ALA A 108 -25.82 -12.14 1.44
C ALA A 108 -24.99 -12.74 2.58
N GLY A 109 -24.47 -11.88 3.48
CA GLY A 109 -23.79 -12.28 4.72
C GLY A 109 -24.73 -12.67 5.87
N GLY A 110 -26.05 -12.68 5.66
CA GLY A 110 -27.04 -12.95 6.71
C GLY A 110 -27.16 -11.84 7.77
N ILE A 111 -26.70 -10.63 7.44
CA ILE A 111 -26.72 -9.45 8.30
C ILE A 111 -27.93 -8.60 7.91
N VAL A 112 -28.77 -8.28 8.90
CA VAL A 112 -29.86 -7.32 8.75
C VAL A 112 -29.42 -6.00 9.36
N HIS A 113 -29.55 -4.91 8.61
CA HIS A 113 -29.20 -3.58 9.09
C HIS A 113 -30.15 -3.16 10.22
N GLY A 114 -31.46 -3.22 9.96
CA GLY A 114 -32.53 -3.08 10.94
C GLY A 114 -32.81 -1.67 11.47
N GLY A 115 -32.02 -0.68 11.04
CA GLY A 115 -32.16 0.72 11.39
C GLY A 115 -31.83 1.70 10.27
N VAL A 116 -32.17 1.38 9.00
CA VAL A 116 -31.91 2.26 7.85
C VAL A 116 -32.72 3.55 8.02
N GLN A 117 -32.02 4.69 8.08
CA GLN A 117 -32.59 6.02 8.29
C GLN A 117 -31.55 7.10 7.93
N SER A 118 -31.93 8.37 7.94
CA SER A 118 -31.04 9.50 7.61
C SER A 118 -29.78 9.55 8.48
N GLY A 119 -29.88 9.30 9.79
CA GLY A 119 -28.74 9.30 10.71
C GLY A 119 -27.78 8.10 10.60
N ALA A 120 -28.10 7.13 9.72
CA ALA A 120 -27.20 6.04 9.34
C ALA A 120 -26.53 6.30 7.98
N LEU A 121 -26.87 7.40 7.30
CA LEU A 121 -26.30 7.78 6.01
C LEU A 121 -25.18 8.81 6.20
N TYR A 122 -24.03 8.52 5.62
CA TYR A 122 -22.83 9.33 5.68
C TYR A 122 -22.30 9.59 4.28
N CYS A 123 -21.45 10.60 4.18
CA CYS A 123 -20.63 10.86 3.02
C CYS A 123 -19.19 10.98 3.47
N ASP A 124 -18.33 10.09 3.00
CA ASP A 124 -16.91 10.10 3.34
C ASP A 124 -16.19 11.33 2.76
N GLU A 125 -14.90 11.43 3.05
CA GLU A 125 -14.06 12.52 2.55
C GLU A 125 -13.97 12.58 1.02
N THR A 126 -14.10 11.44 0.34
CA THR A 126 -14.00 11.33 -1.13
C THR A 126 -15.31 11.70 -1.82
N GLY A 127 -16.40 11.84 -1.07
CA GLY A 127 -17.74 12.10 -1.58
C GLY A 127 -18.59 10.84 -1.78
N CYS A 128 -18.11 9.66 -1.39
CA CYS A 128 -18.90 8.44 -1.50
C CYS A 128 -19.93 8.36 -0.39
N VAL A 129 -21.13 7.88 -0.72
CA VAL A 129 -22.19 7.67 0.25
C VAL A 129 -22.04 6.31 0.93
N LYS A 130 -22.11 6.33 2.26
CA LYS A 130 -21.88 5.18 3.13
C LYS A 130 -23.08 4.98 4.05
N LEU A 131 -23.46 3.74 4.25
CA LEU A 131 -24.42 3.30 5.27
C LEU A 131 -23.64 2.73 6.45
N GLY A 132 -23.93 3.16 7.67
CA GLY A 132 -23.32 2.66 8.90
C GLY A 132 -24.35 2.04 9.85
N ASP A 133 -23.91 1.51 11.00
CA ASP A 133 -24.76 0.87 12.03
C ASP A 133 -25.32 -0.53 11.68
N PHE A 134 -24.61 -1.30 10.85
CA PHE A 134 -25.02 -2.66 10.49
C PHE A 134 -25.11 -3.56 11.73
N GLY A 135 -26.26 -4.21 11.91
CA GLY A 135 -26.47 -5.19 12.98
C GLY A 135 -26.71 -4.60 14.37
N ILE A 136 -26.65 -3.27 14.56
CA ILE A 136 -26.85 -2.64 15.88
C ILE A 136 -28.31 -2.74 16.34
N ALA A 137 -29.27 -2.47 15.45
CA ALA A 137 -30.70 -2.55 15.78
C ALA A 137 -31.16 -3.97 16.20
N PRO A 138 -30.76 -5.05 15.50
CA PRO A 138 -30.99 -6.43 15.97
C PRO A 138 -30.46 -6.73 17.37
N ILE A 139 -29.36 -6.10 17.80
CA ILE A 139 -28.79 -6.32 19.13
C ILE A 139 -29.75 -5.81 20.20
N TYR A 140 -30.30 -4.60 20.03
CA TYR A 140 -31.32 -4.07 20.92
C TYR A 140 -32.53 -4.98 21.03
N GLU A 141 -33.03 -5.51 19.91
CA GLU A 141 -34.12 -6.49 19.93
C GLU A 141 -33.76 -7.75 20.72
N SER A 142 -32.54 -8.26 20.51
CA SER A 142 -32.11 -9.52 21.10
C SER A 142 -31.74 -9.46 22.58
N VAL A 143 -31.28 -8.31 23.07
CA VAL A 143 -30.84 -8.12 24.46
C VAL A 143 -31.92 -7.49 25.32
N CYS A 144 -32.65 -6.52 24.77
CA CYS A 144 -33.62 -5.73 25.51
C CYS A 144 -35.08 -6.14 25.22
N GLY A 145 -35.32 -6.95 24.19
CA GLY A 145 -36.65 -7.32 23.73
C GLY A 145 -37.29 -6.28 22.80
N THR A 146 -38.37 -6.67 22.14
CA THR A 146 -39.06 -5.86 21.11
C THR A 146 -39.63 -4.55 21.65
N GLU A 147 -40.04 -4.52 22.92
CA GLU A 147 -40.64 -3.31 23.52
C GLU A 147 -39.59 -2.26 23.88
N LEU A 148 -38.42 -2.65 24.41
CA LEU A 148 -37.32 -1.70 24.63
C LEU A 148 -36.71 -1.26 23.30
N ARG A 149 -36.73 -2.07 22.23
CA ARG A 149 -36.27 -1.62 20.90
C ARG A 149 -37.02 -0.36 20.42
N ARG A 150 -38.30 -0.19 20.80
CA ARG A 150 -39.08 1.03 20.51
C ARG A 150 -38.60 2.25 21.31
N GLN A 151 -37.87 2.02 22.39
CA GLN A 151 -37.39 3.02 23.35
C GLN A 151 -35.88 3.28 23.25
N VAL A 152 -35.10 2.33 22.70
CA VAL A 152 -33.66 2.49 22.64
C VAL A 152 -33.23 3.25 21.41
N HIS A 153 -32.71 4.43 21.68
CA HIS A 153 -32.24 5.40 20.72
C HIS A 153 -30.86 5.91 21.12
N CYS A 154 -29.98 6.06 20.12
CA CYS A 154 -28.63 6.64 20.27
C CYS A 154 -28.72 8.10 20.78
N ASP A 155 -27.76 8.58 21.57
CA ASP A 155 -27.84 9.91 22.23
C ASP A 155 -27.81 11.09 21.21
N PRO A 156 -28.58 12.18 21.46
CA PRO A 156 -28.69 13.41 20.64
C PRO A 156 -27.50 14.34 20.54
N ARG A 157 -26.29 13.95 20.91
CA ARG A 157 -25.17 14.91 20.94
C ARG A 157 -24.09 14.55 19.94
N ILE A 158 -23.84 15.49 19.02
CA ILE A 158 -22.47 15.74 18.56
C ILE A 158 -21.75 16.32 19.78
N GLY A 159 -21.17 15.44 20.59
CA GLY A 159 -20.24 15.85 21.62
C GLY A 159 -18.85 15.92 21.00
N GLU A 160 -18.09 16.98 21.27
CA GLU A 160 -16.65 16.84 21.24
C GLU A 160 -16.27 15.88 22.37
N VAL A 161 -15.77 14.69 22.02
CA VAL A 161 -15.07 13.83 22.97
C VAL A 161 -13.60 14.04 22.70
N ASP A 162 -12.87 14.62 23.66
CA ASP A 162 -11.46 14.99 23.51
C ASP A 162 -11.16 15.89 22.28
N GLY A 163 -12.09 16.78 21.93
CA GLY A 163 -11.96 17.67 20.76
C GLY A 163 -12.22 17.01 19.41
N ARG A 164 -12.77 15.78 19.37
CA ARG A 164 -13.15 15.06 18.14
C ARG A 164 -14.67 15.05 17.97
N ALA A 165 -15.13 15.32 16.75
CA ALA A 165 -16.55 15.26 16.41
C ALA A 165 -17.09 13.81 16.49
N SER A 166 -18.12 13.60 17.32
CA SER A 166 -18.86 12.34 17.41
C SER A 166 -20.22 12.47 16.71
N SER A 167 -20.69 11.40 16.06
CA SER A 167 -22.00 11.39 15.39
C SER A 167 -23.04 10.60 16.20
N GLY A 168 -24.23 11.17 16.34
CA GLY A 168 -25.41 10.51 16.87
C GLY A 168 -26.63 10.89 16.03
N THR A 169 -27.52 9.93 15.75
CA THR A 169 -28.73 10.14 14.91
C THR A 169 -29.63 11.29 15.40
N TRP A 170 -29.49 11.71 16.66
CA TRP A 170 -30.40 12.63 17.32
C TRP A 170 -29.84 14.03 17.53
N ALA A 171 -28.61 14.31 17.06
CA ALA A 171 -28.06 15.68 16.99
C ALA A 171 -28.74 16.56 15.93
N LEU A 172 -29.86 16.06 15.40
CA LEU A 172 -30.55 16.46 14.20
C LEU A 172 -31.89 17.15 14.51
N LEU A 173 -32.30 17.22 15.78
CA LEU A 173 -33.54 17.84 16.25
C LEU A 173 -33.28 18.73 17.48
N ASP A 174 -34.03 19.83 17.58
CA ASP A 174 -34.00 20.75 18.73
C ASP A 174 -34.36 20.02 20.04
N GLU A 175 -33.79 20.46 21.17
CA GLU A 175 -33.95 19.82 22.49
C GLU A 175 -35.41 19.67 22.94
N ASP A 176 -36.31 20.50 22.41
CA ASP A 176 -37.73 20.60 22.78
C ASP A 176 -38.69 19.74 21.92
N ALA A 177 -38.22 19.13 20.82
CA ALA A 177 -39.06 18.33 19.94
C ALA A 177 -39.20 16.88 20.45
N GLY A 178 -40.15 16.65 21.38
CA GLY A 178 -40.83 15.37 21.62
C GLY A 178 -40.00 14.08 21.56
N ARG A 179 -39.07 13.89 22.51
CA ARG A 179 -38.23 12.68 22.65
C ARG A 179 -38.96 11.42 23.13
N ASP A 180 -40.28 11.50 23.36
CA ASP A 180 -41.05 10.43 24.01
C ASP A 180 -41.46 9.29 23.05
N TYR A 181 -41.30 9.46 21.73
CA TYR A 181 -41.71 8.46 20.73
C TYR A 181 -40.65 8.32 19.62
N GLY A 182 -40.14 7.11 19.43
CA GLY A 182 -38.99 6.82 18.57
C GLY A 182 -39.14 7.12 17.08
N TRP A 183 -38.16 7.83 16.51
CA TRP A 183 -38.07 8.28 15.11
C TRP A 183 -37.86 7.17 14.06
N ILE A 184 -37.80 5.90 14.49
CA ILE A 184 -37.62 4.73 13.59
C ILE A 184 -38.97 4.16 13.15
N ALA A 185 -40.06 4.42 13.90
CA ALA A 185 -41.41 3.97 13.52
C ALA A 185 -41.82 4.36 12.08
N PRO A 186 -41.49 5.56 11.54
CA PRO A 186 -41.78 5.92 10.16
C PRO A 186 -41.08 5.01 9.13
N TYR A 187 -39.91 4.45 9.47
CA TYR A 187 -39.12 3.58 8.59
C TYR A 187 -39.49 2.09 8.72
N PHE A 188 -40.40 1.74 9.63
CA PHE A 188 -40.79 0.34 9.82
C PHE A 188 -41.69 -0.15 8.70
N ALA A 189 -41.28 -1.26 8.10
CA ALA A 189 -42.07 -1.99 7.14
C ALA A 189 -43.36 -2.54 7.79
N HIS A 190 -44.42 -2.63 6.99
CA HIS A 190 -45.73 -3.13 7.39
C HIS A 190 -45.68 -4.46 8.14
N GLU A 191 -44.87 -5.41 7.65
CA GLU A 191 -44.73 -6.73 8.25
C GLU A 191 -44.08 -6.71 9.66
N LEU A 192 -43.30 -5.67 9.97
CA LEU A 192 -42.74 -5.43 11.31
C LEU A 192 -43.79 -4.81 12.23
N LEU A 193 -44.58 -3.85 11.72
CA LEU A 193 -45.66 -3.20 12.45
C LEU A 193 -46.78 -4.20 12.81
N ASP A 194 -47.07 -5.12 11.90
CA ASP A 194 -47.99 -6.24 12.11
C ASP A 194 -47.49 -7.28 13.13
N GLY A 195 -46.20 -7.25 13.48
CA GLY A 195 -45.55 -8.26 14.31
C GLY A 195 -45.47 -9.66 13.69
N ARG A 196 -45.82 -9.79 12.40
CA ARG A 196 -45.82 -11.06 11.65
C ARG A 196 -44.40 -11.52 11.32
N GLN A 197 -43.48 -10.58 11.11
CA GLN A 197 -42.09 -10.86 10.80
C GLN A 197 -41.16 -10.09 11.74
N ARG A 198 -39.98 -10.66 11.97
CA ARG A 198 -38.86 -9.96 12.61
C ARG A 198 -38.09 -9.17 11.57
N LEU A 199 -37.13 -8.38 12.04
CA LEU A 199 -36.12 -7.74 11.20
C LEU A 199 -35.57 -8.72 10.15
N ASN A 200 -35.66 -8.31 8.89
CA ASN A 200 -35.22 -9.10 7.75
C ASN A 200 -34.77 -8.20 6.59
N PRO A 201 -34.05 -8.74 5.57
CA PRO A 201 -33.57 -7.93 4.45
C PRO A 201 -34.66 -7.19 3.67
N LYS A 202 -35.89 -7.71 3.60
CA LYS A 202 -37.02 -7.02 2.93
C LYS A 202 -37.49 -5.82 3.73
N SER A 203 -37.41 -5.88 5.06
CA SER A 203 -37.72 -4.72 5.90
C SER A 203 -36.68 -3.60 5.77
N ASP A 204 -35.40 -3.95 5.52
CA ASP A 204 -34.36 -2.96 5.20
C ASP A 204 -34.59 -2.28 3.84
N GLN A 205 -35.06 -3.04 2.83
CA GLN A 205 -35.45 -2.47 1.54
C GLN A 205 -36.58 -1.43 1.69
N PHE A 206 -37.60 -1.73 2.50
CA PHE A 206 -38.67 -0.76 2.77
C PHE A 206 -38.14 0.50 3.46
N ALA A 207 -37.32 0.33 4.50
CA ALA A 207 -36.72 1.44 5.22
C ALA A 207 -35.83 2.31 4.30
N LEU A 208 -35.11 1.70 3.36
CA LEU A 208 -34.39 2.41 2.31
C LEU A 208 -35.35 3.16 1.37
N GLY A 209 -36.46 2.55 0.96
CA GLY A 209 -37.50 3.21 0.18
C GLY A 209 -38.04 4.47 0.87
N THR A 210 -38.31 4.37 2.18
CA THR A 210 -38.76 5.51 3.00
C THR A 210 -37.70 6.61 3.06
N LEU A 211 -36.43 6.24 3.28
CA LEU A 211 -35.32 7.19 3.30
C LEU A 211 -35.16 7.93 1.96
N LEU A 212 -35.16 7.19 0.85
CA LEU A 212 -35.03 7.76 -0.50
C LEU A 212 -36.21 8.67 -0.85
N PHE A 213 -37.43 8.27 -0.49
CA PHE A 213 -38.62 9.11 -0.66
C PHE A 213 -38.46 10.42 0.12
N LEU A 214 -38.14 10.35 1.42
CA LEU A 214 -37.90 11.52 2.27
C LEU A 214 -36.83 12.45 1.69
N LEU A 215 -35.73 11.90 1.18
CA LEU A 215 -34.65 12.68 0.58
C LEU A 215 -35.10 13.43 -0.68
N ALA A 216 -35.96 12.81 -1.49
CA ALA A 216 -36.47 13.46 -2.69
C ALA A 216 -37.58 14.47 -2.40
N THR A 217 -38.48 14.19 -1.46
CA THR A 217 -39.72 14.96 -1.28
C THR A 217 -39.71 15.85 -0.06
N GLY A 218 -38.80 15.63 0.89
CA GLY A 218 -38.85 16.25 2.22
C GLY A 218 -40.03 15.80 3.09
N THR A 219 -40.86 14.87 2.61
CA THR A 219 -42.10 14.43 3.26
C THR A 219 -42.12 12.92 3.42
N HIS A 220 -42.77 12.43 4.47
CA HIS A 220 -42.91 10.99 4.69
C HIS A 220 -43.80 10.37 3.61
N PRO A 221 -43.55 9.14 3.13
CA PRO A 221 -44.39 8.48 2.12
C PRO A 221 -45.85 8.26 2.53
N TYR A 222 -46.26 8.55 3.76
CA TYR A 222 -47.67 8.49 4.20
C TYR A 222 -48.21 9.83 4.70
N ALA A 223 -47.53 10.95 4.39
CA ALA A 223 -47.83 12.31 4.87
C ALA A 223 -47.95 12.43 6.41
N ALA A 224 -47.47 11.43 7.15
CA ALA A 224 -47.31 11.50 8.58
C ALA A 224 -46.22 12.53 8.91
N SER A 225 -46.47 13.35 9.92
CA SER A 225 -45.37 14.09 10.55
C SER A 225 -44.37 13.07 11.10
N LEU A 226 -43.07 13.30 10.90
CA LEU A 226 -42.01 12.47 11.49
C LEU A 226 -42.10 12.41 13.03
N ALA A 227 -42.84 13.34 13.64
CA ALA A 227 -43.10 13.40 15.08
C ALA A 227 -44.45 12.78 15.50
N ASP A 228 -45.25 12.21 14.59
CA ASP A 228 -46.58 11.67 14.92
C ASP A 228 -46.50 10.24 15.52
N PRO A 229 -46.79 10.05 16.81
CA PRO A 229 -46.73 8.74 17.47
C PRO A 229 -47.85 7.78 17.07
N THR A 230 -48.86 8.24 16.31
CA THR A 230 -50.00 7.42 15.88
C THR A 230 -49.73 6.61 14.61
N LEU A 231 -48.45 6.46 14.24
CA LEU A 231 -48.00 5.81 13.00
C LEU A 231 -48.51 4.37 12.80
N THR A 232 -48.91 3.67 13.87
CA THR A 232 -49.54 2.33 13.81
C THR A 232 -50.86 2.31 13.03
N MET A 233 -51.49 3.46 12.78
CA MET A 233 -52.72 3.58 11.98
C MET A 233 -52.48 3.52 10.46
N TYR A 234 -51.23 3.68 10.00
CA TYR A 234 -50.89 3.74 8.56
C TYR A 234 -50.60 2.36 7.94
N VAL A 235 -50.77 1.27 8.69
CA VAL A 235 -50.39 -0.09 8.25
C VAL A 235 -51.12 -0.58 6.98
N HIS A 236 -52.13 0.16 6.54
CA HIS A 236 -52.97 -0.17 5.39
C HIS A 236 -53.11 0.98 4.38
N LEU A 237 -52.28 2.03 4.45
CA LEU A 237 -52.28 3.06 3.42
C LEU A 237 -51.27 2.72 2.33
N ASP A 238 -51.62 3.04 1.09
CA ASP A 238 -50.66 3.09 0.00
C ASP A 238 -49.77 4.33 0.16
N PRO A 239 -48.47 4.24 -0.18
CA PRO A 239 -47.59 5.40 -0.10
C PRO A 239 -48.01 6.46 -1.14
N TYR A 240 -47.81 7.73 -0.79
CA TYR A 240 -47.90 8.83 -1.75
C TYR A 240 -46.90 8.59 -2.89
N GLU A 241 -47.27 9.02 -4.09
CA GLU A 241 -46.37 8.96 -5.24
C GLU A 241 -45.41 10.15 -5.20
N VAL A 242 -44.15 9.94 -5.60
CA VAL A 242 -43.13 11.01 -5.62
C VAL A 242 -43.60 12.23 -6.42
N ARG A 243 -44.39 11.98 -7.48
CA ARG A 243 -44.95 13.00 -8.36
C ARG A 243 -45.87 14.01 -7.65
N ASP A 244 -46.50 13.59 -6.54
CA ASP A 244 -47.46 14.40 -5.81
C ASP A 244 -46.75 15.35 -4.83
N GLU A 245 -45.53 15.00 -4.40
CA GLU A 245 -44.79 15.69 -3.33
C GLU A 245 -43.55 16.47 -3.84
N ARG A 246 -43.00 16.09 -4.99
CA ARG A 246 -41.84 16.75 -5.60
C ARG A 246 -42.24 17.64 -6.78
N ALA A 247 -42.66 18.87 -6.46
CA ALA A 247 -43.23 19.82 -7.41
C ALA A 247 -42.31 20.20 -8.58
N ASP A 248 -40.98 20.20 -8.40
CA ASP A 248 -40.02 20.45 -9.48
C ASP A 248 -40.01 19.35 -10.55
N TRP A 249 -40.60 18.18 -10.27
CA TRP A 249 -40.71 17.07 -11.22
C TRP A 249 -42.11 16.92 -11.83
N THR A 250 -43.09 17.78 -11.49
CA THR A 250 -44.47 17.65 -11.99
C THR A 250 -44.53 17.57 -13.51
N ASP A 251 -43.83 18.46 -14.22
CA ASP A 251 -43.81 18.48 -15.69
C ASP A 251 -43.26 17.18 -16.31
N VAL A 252 -42.36 16.48 -15.61
CA VAL A 252 -41.79 15.19 -16.05
C VAL A 252 -42.89 14.13 -16.07
N PHE A 253 -43.67 14.04 -15.00
CA PHE A 253 -44.77 13.09 -14.88
C PHE A 253 -45.93 13.44 -15.82
N GLU A 254 -46.26 14.73 -16.00
CA GLU A 254 -47.28 15.15 -16.96
C GLU A 254 -46.89 14.81 -18.41
N ARG A 255 -45.61 14.97 -18.77
CA ARG A 255 -45.11 14.51 -20.07
C ARG A 255 -45.18 12.99 -20.19
N ALA A 256 -44.82 12.25 -19.16
CA ALA A 256 -44.90 10.79 -19.15
C ALA A 256 -46.34 10.30 -19.38
N ASP A 257 -47.33 10.88 -18.69
CA ASP A 257 -48.76 10.58 -18.85
C ASP A 257 -49.26 10.84 -20.28
N GLN A 258 -48.63 11.77 -20.99
CA GLN A 258 -48.91 12.10 -22.39
C GLN A 258 -48.08 11.29 -23.40
N ASN A 259 -47.22 10.36 -22.95
CA ASN A 259 -46.23 9.65 -23.76
C ASN A 259 -45.25 10.60 -24.50
N LEU A 260 -44.86 11.69 -23.83
CA LEU A 260 -43.94 12.73 -24.32
C LEU A 260 -42.65 12.81 -23.49
N SER A 261 -42.30 11.75 -22.73
CA SER A 261 -41.08 11.74 -21.92
C SER A 261 -39.82 11.79 -22.78
N THR A 262 -38.86 12.61 -22.35
CA THR A 262 -37.50 12.67 -22.90
C THR A 262 -36.61 11.58 -22.28
N SER A 263 -35.37 11.45 -22.77
CA SER A 263 -34.38 10.57 -22.13
C SER A 263 -34.06 10.98 -20.70
N ASP A 264 -34.07 12.29 -20.41
CA ASP A 264 -33.77 12.81 -19.07
C ASP A 264 -34.95 12.58 -18.11
N ASP A 265 -36.18 12.66 -18.63
CA ASP A 265 -37.41 12.31 -17.90
C ASP A 265 -37.39 10.84 -17.46
N GLN A 266 -36.88 9.95 -18.32
CA GLN A 266 -36.88 8.51 -18.07
C GLN A 266 -36.13 8.14 -16.79
N ARG A 267 -35.02 8.84 -16.48
CA ARG A 267 -34.23 8.59 -15.26
C ARG A 267 -35.02 8.90 -13.99
N ILE A 268 -35.84 9.94 -14.01
CA ILE A 268 -36.72 10.31 -12.89
C ILE A 268 -37.85 9.28 -12.73
N LEU A 269 -38.47 8.87 -13.84
CA LEU A 269 -39.56 7.89 -13.85
C LEU A 269 -39.11 6.51 -13.36
N GLU A 270 -37.94 6.05 -13.82
CA GLU A 270 -37.34 4.78 -13.38
C GLU A 270 -36.97 4.83 -11.90
N TRP A 271 -36.43 5.94 -11.42
CA TRP A 271 -36.11 6.11 -10.00
C TRP A 271 -37.36 6.11 -9.12
N ALA A 272 -38.41 6.81 -9.54
CA ALA A 272 -39.68 6.80 -8.82
C ALA A 272 -40.29 5.38 -8.77
N ALA A 273 -40.22 4.62 -9.86
CA ALA A 273 -40.66 3.23 -9.89
C ALA A 273 -39.80 2.32 -8.99
N PHE A 274 -38.48 2.56 -8.94
CA PHE A 274 -37.56 1.88 -8.04
C PHE A 274 -37.94 2.10 -6.57
N VAL A 275 -38.16 3.36 -6.16
CA VAL A 275 -38.58 3.72 -4.79
C VAL A 275 -39.94 3.12 -4.46
N ARG A 276 -40.91 3.17 -5.38
CA ARG A 276 -42.23 2.53 -5.18
C ARG A 276 -42.11 1.02 -4.97
N THR A 277 -41.20 0.36 -5.69
CA THR A 277 -40.95 -1.08 -5.52
C THR A 277 -40.35 -1.38 -4.15
N LEU A 278 -39.45 -0.53 -3.63
CA LEU A 278 -38.93 -0.65 -2.27
C LEU A 278 -40.03 -0.45 -1.21
N LEU A 279 -40.93 0.50 -1.45
CA LEU A 279 -42.04 0.86 -0.55
C LEU A 279 -43.25 -0.08 -0.62
N ALA A 280 -43.23 -1.12 -1.46
CA ALA A 280 -44.37 -2.01 -1.61
C ALA A 280 -44.79 -2.63 -0.26
N SER A 281 -46.08 -2.58 0.06
CA SER A 281 -46.60 -3.06 1.34
C SER A 281 -46.44 -4.57 1.51
N ASP A 282 -46.55 -5.33 0.41
CA ASP A 282 -46.25 -6.76 0.37
C ASP A 282 -44.74 -7.00 0.14
N PRO A 283 -44.00 -7.63 1.08
CA PRO A 283 -42.58 -7.94 0.92
C PRO A 283 -42.25 -8.79 -0.32
N ALA A 284 -43.21 -9.57 -0.83
CA ALA A 284 -43.04 -10.39 -2.03
C ALA A 284 -42.96 -9.55 -3.31
N GLN A 285 -43.50 -8.33 -3.29
CA GLN A 285 -43.46 -7.39 -4.42
C GLN A 285 -42.17 -6.55 -4.44
N ARG A 286 -41.43 -6.52 -3.33
CA ARG A 286 -40.11 -5.85 -3.26
C ARG A 286 -39.04 -6.68 -3.96
N PHE A 287 -37.89 -6.07 -4.25
CA PHE A 287 -36.77 -6.71 -4.94
C PHE A 287 -36.31 -8.02 -4.29
N GLY A 288 -36.12 -9.06 -5.09
CA GLY A 288 -35.44 -10.29 -4.66
C GLY A 288 -33.98 -10.03 -4.26
N PRO A 289 -33.27 -11.03 -3.70
CA PRO A 289 -31.87 -10.89 -3.30
C PRO A 289 -30.98 -10.35 -4.44
N GLY A 290 -30.24 -9.26 -4.18
CA GLY A 290 -29.35 -8.64 -5.17
C GLY A 290 -30.04 -7.85 -6.28
N ALA A 291 -31.38 -7.90 -6.36
CA ALA A 291 -32.10 -7.31 -7.48
C ALA A 291 -32.21 -5.78 -7.37
N ALA A 292 -32.20 -5.23 -6.15
CA ALA A 292 -32.21 -3.79 -5.92
C ALA A 292 -30.87 -3.17 -6.36
N SER A 293 -29.73 -3.74 -5.91
CA SER A 293 -28.40 -3.28 -6.34
C SER A 293 -28.23 -3.37 -7.86
N ARG A 294 -28.66 -4.47 -8.50
CA ARG A 294 -28.62 -4.60 -9.98
C ARG A 294 -29.49 -3.54 -10.67
N ALA A 295 -30.74 -3.36 -10.23
CA ALA A 295 -31.62 -2.37 -10.83
C ALA A 295 -31.07 -0.94 -10.70
N ALA A 296 -30.42 -0.61 -9.59
CA ALA A 296 -29.74 0.67 -9.44
C ALA A 296 -28.46 0.75 -10.30
N ALA A 297 -27.66 -0.33 -10.36
CA ALA A 297 -26.43 -0.40 -11.15
C ALA A 297 -26.69 -0.25 -12.66
N ASP A 298 -27.83 -0.73 -13.16
CA ASP A 298 -28.20 -0.63 -14.58
C ASP A 298 -28.41 0.83 -15.04
N VAL A 299 -28.71 1.74 -14.11
CA VAL A 299 -28.94 3.17 -14.39
C VAL A 299 -27.71 4.03 -14.04
N VAL A 300 -26.81 3.51 -13.22
CA VAL A 300 -25.60 4.20 -12.78
C VAL A 300 -24.49 4.07 -13.85
N PRO A 301 -23.84 5.19 -14.24
CA PRO A 301 -22.68 5.13 -15.11
C PRO A 301 -21.59 4.22 -14.54
N VAL A 302 -20.96 3.40 -15.40
CA VAL A 302 -19.83 2.52 -15.03
C VAL A 302 -18.72 3.31 -14.32
N ALA A 303 -18.50 4.56 -14.75
CA ALA A 303 -17.58 5.50 -14.15
C ALA A 303 -17.78 5.69 -12.63
N TRP A 304 -18.99 5.56 -12.10
CA TRP A 304 -19.24 5.73 -10.66
C TRP A 304 -18.66 4.56 -9.86
N ALA A 305 -18.88 3.34 -10.33
CA ALA A 305 -18.32 2.15 -9.70
C ALA A 305 -16.79 2.13 -9.79
N GLU A 306 -16.24 2.51 -10.96
CA GLU A 306 -14.79 2.64 -11.17
C GLU A 306 -14.17 3.74 -10.32
N ALA A 307 -14.80 4.90 -10.20
CA ALA A 307 -14.37 5.98 -9.32
C ALA A 307 -14.34 5.53 -7.85
N ALA A 308 -15.41 4.90 -7.37
CA ALA A 308 -15.48 4.45 -5.98
C ALA A 308 -14.43 3.34 -5.68
N ALA A 309 -14.17 2.45 -6.64
CA ALA A 309 -13.09 1.47 -6.53
C ALA A 309 -11.71 2.14 -6.52
N ALA A 310 -11.48 3.12 -7.38
CA ALA A 310 -10.24 3.90 -7.43
C ALA A 310 -10.02 4.70 -6.14
N MET A 311 -11.07 5.26 -5.53
CA MET A 311 -10.99 5.96 -4.25
C MET A 311 -10.57 5.03 -3.12
N ARG A 312 -11.17 3.85 -3.00
CA ARG A 312 -10.73 2.85 -2.01
C ARG A 312 -9.28 2.44 -2.21
N ALA A 313 -8.86 2.23 -3.47
CA ALA A 313 -7.47 1.90 -3.77
C ALA A 313 -6.53 3.07 -3.42
N ALA A 314 -6.97 4.32 -3.60
CA ALA A 314 -6.21 5.51 -3.24
C ALA A 314 -6.10 5.68 -1.73
N GLU A 315 -7.18 5.42 -0.97
CA GLU A 315 -7.17 5.39 0.50
C GLU A 315 -6.23 4.31 1.03
N ALA A 316 -6.30 3.08 0.51
CA ALA A 316 -5.37 2.01 0.87
C ALA A 316 -3.90 2.40 0.59
N ALA A 317 -3.63 3.02 -0.57
CA ALA A 317 -2.29 3.53 -0.88
C ALA A 317 -1.83 4.61 0.12
N LEU A 318 -2.73 5.47 0.61
CA LEU A 318 -2.40 6.45 1.65
C LEU A 318 -2.10 5.81 3.00
N GLU A 319 -2.84 4.77 3.38
CA GLU A 319 -2.57 4.01 4.61
C GLU A 319 -1.21 3.31 4.54
N GLU A 320 -0.80 2.85 3.36
CA GLU A 320 0.53 2.30 3.08
C GLU A 320 1.64 3.39 3.02
N GLY A 321 1.27 4.67 3.05
CA GLY A 321 2.19 5.81 2.95
C GLY A 321 2.60 6.17 1.51
N ASP A 322 1.94 5.60 0.50
CA ASP A 322 2.14 5.86 -0.93
C ASP A 322 1.15 6.92 -1.46
N ALA A 323 1.37 8.17 -1.03
CA ALA A 323 0.56 9.29 -1.48
C ALA A 323 0.70 9.60 -2.99
N GLU A 324 1.77 9.15 -3.64
CA GLU A 324 1.94 9.32 -5.09
C GLU A 324 0.94 8.45 -5.84
N ARG A 325 0.90 7.15 -5.53
CA ARG A 325 -0.07 6.22 -6.09
C ARG A 325 -1.50 6.63 -5.78
N ALA A 326 -1.77 7.13 -4.57
CA ALA A 326 -3.10 7.62 -4.21
C ALA A 326 -3.57 8.79 -5.11
N VAL A 327 -2.69 9.77 -5.32
CA VAL A 327 -2.95 10.90 -6.23
C VAL A 327 -3.15 10.42 -7.66
N GLU A 328 -2.35 9.47 -8.14
CA GLU A 328 -2.48 8.91 -9.50
C GLU A 328 -3.81 8.18 -9.70
N LEU A 329 -4.25 7.40 -8.73
CA LEU A 329 -5.53 6.68 -8.76
C LEU A 329 -6.71 7.64 -8.77
N ALA A 330 -6.63 8.76 -8.04
CA ALA A 330 -7.73 9.70 -7.93
C ALA A 330 -7.80 10.75 -9.04
N ARG A 331 -6.66 11.12 -9.64
CA ARG A 331 -6.56 12.17 -10.65
C ARG A 331 -7.57 12.05 -11.81
N PRO A 332 -7.81 10.87 -12.41
CA PRO A 332 -8.77 10.74 -13.52
C PRO A 332 -10.20 11.13 -13.15
N TRP A 333 -10.53 11.10 -11.86
CA TRP A 333 -11.90 11.21 -11.36
C TRP A 333 -12.27 12.63 -10.90
N VAL A 334 -11.29 13.47 -10.54
CA VAL A 334 -11.53 14.81 -9.97
C VAL A 334 -12.47 15.67 -10.83
N ASP A 335 -12.25 15.67 -12.15
CA ASP A 335 -13.04 16.46 -13.10
C ASP A 335 -13.93 15.58 -14.02
N HIS A 336 -14.14 14.32 -13.66
CA HIS A 336 -14.82 13.36 -14.54
C HIS A 336 -16.30 13.74 -14.74
N ALA A 337 -16.66 14.12 -15.96
CA ALA A 337 -17.96 14.75 -16.26
C ALA A 337 -19.19 13.91 -15.89
N GLU A 338 -19.05 12.58 -15.85
CA GLU A 338 -20.15 11.68 -15.49
C GLU A 338 -20.41 11.63 -13.97
N LEU A 339 -19.47 12.05 -13.12
CA LEU A 339 -19.67 12.04 -11.66
C LEU A 339 -20.62 13.17 -11.22
N PRO A 340 -21.51 12.92 -10.24
CA PRO A 340 -22.39 13.95 -9.68
C PRO A 340 -21.59 15.19 -9.25
N PRO A 341 -22.09 16.41 -9.50
CA PRO A 341 -21.36 17.64 -9.16
C PRO A 341 -20.89 17.72 -7.71
N ALA A 342 -21.74 17.33 -6.75
CA ALA A 342 -21.39 17.31 -5.33
C ALA A 342 -20.26 16.31 -5.00
N TRP A 343 -20.23 15.17 -5.69
CA TRP A 343 -19.15 14.20 -5.54
C TRP A 343 -17.84 14.76 -6.13
N ARG A 344 -17.87 15.35 -7.33
CA ARG A 344 -16.69 16.01 -7.92
C ARG A 344 -16.12 17.11 -7.05
N GLU A 345 -16.97 17.95 -6.44
CA GLU A 345 -16.53 19.02 -5.56
C GLU A 345 -15.77 18.46 -4.34
N ARG A 346 -16.35 17.46 -3.65
CA ARG A 346 -15.70 16.79 -2.52
C ARG A 346 -14.42 16.06 -2.92
N LEU A 347 -14.47 15.34 -4.03
CA LEU A 347 -13.30 14.64 -4.56
C LEU A 347 -12.17 15.62 -4.92
N GLY A 348 -12.50 16.78 -5.49
CA GLY A 348 -11.52 17.84 -5.76
C GLY A 348 -10.96 18.49 -4.49
N GLU A 349 -11.73 18.59 -3.41
CA GLU A 349 -11.22 18.99 -2.09
C GLU A 349 -10.30 17.93 -1.48
N TRP A 350 -10.71 16.66 -1.51
CA TRP A 350 -9.90 15.55 -1.05
C TRP A 350 -8.60 15.43 -1.84
N TYR A 351 -8.67 15.50 -3.17
CA TYR A 351 -7.49 15.45 -4.06
C TYR A 351 -6.50 16.57 -3.75
N ARG A 352 -6.97 17.81 -3.53
CA ARG A 352 -6.11 18.93 -3.13
C ARG A 352 -5.41 18.67 -1.79
N ARG A 353 -6.14 18.17 -0.79
CA ARG A 353 -5.55 17.75 0.50
C ARG A 353 -4.53 16.63 0.31
N MET A 354 -4.75 15.72 -0.64
CA MET A 354 -3.81 14.63 -0.92
C MET A 354 -2.55 15.08 -1.65
N GLU A 355 -2.64 16.02 -2.60
CA GLU A 355 -1.46 16.64 -3.19
C GLU A 355 -0.64 17.39 -2.13
N GLU A 356 -1.29 18.13 -1.22
CA GLU A 356 -0.60 18.77 -0.08
C GLU A 356 0.07 17.73 0.82
N ARG A 357 -0.59 16.60 1.10
CA ARG A 357 -0.06 15.51 1.91
C ARG A 357 1.06 14.74 1.21
N LYS A 358 1.00 14.60 -0.12
CA LYS A 358 2.06 14.02 -0.96
C LYS A 358 3.33 14.82 -0.82
N GLU A 359 3.25 16.16 -0.90
CA GLU A 359 4.40 17.02 -0.67
C GLU A 359 4.96 16.87 0.75
N LEU A 360 4.09 16.82 1.76
CA LEU A 360 4.50 16.62 3.15
C LEU A 360 5.25 15.28 3.33
N ILE A 361 4.69 14.17 2.82
CA ILE A 361 5.31 12.85 2.91
C ILE A 361 6.64 12.82 2.13
N ALA A 362 6.72 13.45 0.96
CA ALA A 362 7.96 13.57 0.20
C ALA A 362 9.03 14.35 0.96
N ARG A 363 8.66 15.44 1.65
CA ARG A 363 9.56 16.20 2.53
C ARG A 363 10.00 15.35 3.72
N GLN A 364 9.08 14.66 4.39
CA GLN A 364 9.40 13.74 5.50
C GLN A 364 10.31 12.58 5.06
N ARG A 365 10.13 12.04 3.85
CA ARG A 365 11.01 11.00 3.29
C ARG A 365 12.43 11.53 3.06
N LYS A 366 12.58 12.79 2.63
CA LYS A 366 13.89 13.45 2.55
C LYS A 366 14.52 13.61 3.93
N LEU A 367 13.74 14.00 4.95
CA LEU A 367 14.21 14.07 6.33
C LEU A 367 14.65 12.70 6.88
N ARG A 368 13.93 11.62 6.56
CA ARG A 368 14.33 10.23 6.89
C ARG A 368 15.64 9.83 6.25
N LEU A 369 15.84 10.17 4.98
CA LEU A 369 17.09 9.90 4.28
C LEU A 369 18.24 10.68 4.94
N ARG A 370 17.99 11.96 5.25
CA ARG A 370 18.95 12.82 5.93
C ARG A 370 19.32 12.27 7.31
N LEU A 371 18.35 11.76 8.09
CA LEU A 371 18.62 11.08 9.36
C LEU A 371 19.47 9.81 9.21
N ARG A 372 19.28 9.02 8.13
CA ARG A 372 20.17 7.89 7.85
C ARG A 372 21.59 8.32 7.55
N GLU A 373 21.78 9.39 6.78
CA GLU A 373 23.10 9.99 6.56
C GLU A 373 23.72 10.44 7.89
N GLY A 374 22.91 10.96 8.82
CA GLY A 374 23.34 11.29 10.17
C GLY A 374 23.77 10.07 10.99
N GLN A 375 23.03 8.97 10.89
CA GLN A 375 23.41 7.70 11.53
C GLN A 375 24.69 7.11 10.93
N GLU A 376 24.85 7.15 9.61
CA GLU A 376 26.08 6.74 8.92
C GLU A 376 27.27 7.62 9.34
N ALA A 377 27.07 8.92 9.48
CA ALA A 377 28.08 9.84 10.01
C ALA A 377 28.48 9.49 11.46
N LEU A 378 27.52 9.13 12.31
CA LEU A 378 27.79 8.66 13.67
C LEU A 378 28.59 7.36 13.66
N ASP A 379 28.22 6.39 12.81
CA ASP A 379 28.92 5.10 12.69
C ASP A 379 30.36 5.28 12.18
N LEU A 380 30.60 6.29 11.33
CA LEU A 380 31.92 6.70 10.85
C LEU A 380 32.67 7.62 11.82
N MET A 381 32.13 7.89 13.02
CA MET A 381 32.69 8.77 14.05
C MET A 381 32.82 10.25 13.63
N SER A 382 32.04 10.70 12.63
CA SER A 382 31.90 12.10 12.22
C SER A 382 30.85 12.79 13.10
N LEU A 383 31.15 12.95 14.39
CA LEU A 383 30.17 13.37 15.41
C LEU A 383 29.56 14.75 15.14
N ASP A 384 30.36 15.72 14.68
CA ASP A 384 29.88 17.07 14.38
C ASP A 384 28.90 17.08 13.19
N GLU A 385 29.14 16.22 12.19
CA GLU A 385 28.27 16.06 11.02
C GLU A 385 26.96 15.36 11.40
N ALA A 386 27.03 14.30 12.20
CA ALA A 386 25.85 13.60 12.70
C ALA A 386 24.97 14.52 13.57
N GLU A 387 25.59 15.32 14.45
CA GLU A 387 24.91 16.30 15.30
C GLU A 387 24.31 17.46 14.47
N GLN A 388 25.05 17.96 13.47
CA GLN A 388 24.52 18.96 12.53
C GLN A 388 23.29 18.43 11.80
N ILE A 389 23.36 17.21 11.26
CA ILE A 389 22.26 16.56 10.54
C ILE A 389 21.05 16.38 11.46
N ALA A 390 21.24 15.90 12.69
CA ALA A 390 20.15 15.71 13.65
C ALA A 390 19.45 17.04 13.97
N ASN A 391 20.22 18.13 14.17
CA ASN A 391 19.68 19.46 14.43
C ASN A 391 18.98 20.07 13.20
N GLU A 392 19.52 19.85 11.99
CA GLU A 392 18.88 20.24 10.73
C GLU A 392 17.49 19.60 10.59
N VAL A 393 17.39 18.29 10.88
CA VAL A 393 16.13 17.57 10.81
C VAL A 393 15.19 17.99 11.94
N ALA A 394 15.66 18.12 13.18
CA ALA A 394 14.87 18.56 14.33
C ALA A 394 14.24 19.96 14.15
N GLY A 395 14.91 20.83 13.38
CA GLY A 395 14.44 22.18 13.05
C GLY A 395 13.47 22.27 11.86
N ALA A 396 13.23 21.17 11.13
CA ALA A 396 12.32 21.17 9.99
C ALA A 396 10.86 21.34 10.45
N ALA A 397 10.08 22.18 9.74
CA ALA A 397 8.68 22.44 10.08
C ALA A 397 7.79 21.20 9.90
N GLU A 398 8.22 20.27 9.04
CA GLU A 398 7.51 19.06 8.64
C GLU A 398 7.83 17.82 9.49
N ILE A 399 8.62 17.96 10.56
CA ILE A 399 9.02 16.84 11.41
C ILE A 399 7.81 16.23 12.14
N ASP A 400 7.65 14.91 12.05
CA ASP A 400 6.68 14.15 12.83
C ASP A 400 7.30 13.65 14.16
N ASP A 401 6.48 13.13 15.06
CA ASP A 401 6.95 12.68 16.38
C ASP A 401 7.96 11.52 16.30
N GLU A 402 7.86 10.67 15.27
CA GLU A 402 8.78 9.56 15.05
C GLU A 402 10.16 10.03 14.58
N LEU A 403 10.20 10.98 13.64
CA LEU A 403 11.44 11.63 13.22
C LEU A 403 12.10 12.41 14.35
N ARG A 404 11.29 13.06 15.20
CA ARG A 404 11.80 13.76 16.38
C ARG A 404 12.46 12.78 17.35
N ARG A 405 11.82 11.64 17.62
CA ARG A 405 12.41 10.55 18.42
C ARG A 405 13.73 10.04 17.83
N GLN A 406 13.80 9.84 16.51
CA GLN A 406 15.03 9.42 15.83
C GLN A 406 16.15 10.47 15.91
N CYS A 407 15.82 11.77 15.83
CA CYS A 407 16.79 12.84 16.06
C CYS A 407 17.34 12.81 17.49
N ASP A 408 16.47 12.64 18.48
CA ASP A 408 16.86 12.59 19.90
C ASP A 408 17.78 11.39 20.17
N GLU A 409 17.50 10.22 19.55
CA GLU A 409 18.35 9.04 19.61
C GLU A 409 19.73 9.26 18.98
N LEU A 410 19.78 9.88 17.80
CA LEU A 410 21.02 10.20 17.11
C LEU A 410 21.89 11.18 17.91
N LEU A 411 21.29 12.22 18.49
CA LEU A 411 21.96 13.18 19.37
C LEU A 411 22.49 12.52 20.65
N ALA A 412 21.72 11.61 21.26
CA ALA A 412 22.17 10.84 22.40
C ALA A 412 23.39 9.96 22.07
N GLY A 413 23.37 9.30 20.91
CA GLY A 413 24.50 8.50 20.41
C GLY A 413 25.76 9.34 20.18
N CYS A 414 25.62 10.54 19.61
CA CYS A 414 26.74 11.48 19.45
C CYS A 414 27.36 11.87 20.80
N ALA A 415 26.53 12.15 21.80
CA ALA A 415 26.99 12.51 23.15
C ALA A 415 27.74 11.37 23.83
N GLU A 416 27.27 10.13 23.69
CA GLU A 416 27.93 8.93 24.24
C GLU A 416 29.31 8.71 23.62
N GLN A 417 29.42 8.79 22.29
CA GLN A 417 30.72 8.61 21.60
C GLN A 417 31.71 9.74 21.93
N ARG A 418 31.23 10.98 22.05
CA ARG A 418 32.10 12.11 22.45
C ARG A 418 32.69 11.89 23.84
N ALA A 419 31.88 11.40 24.79
CA ALA A 419 32.36 11.05 26.13
C ALA A 419 33.39 9.90 26.11
N PHE A 420 33.21 8.91 25.23
CA PHE A 420 34.16 7.81 25.05
C PHE A 420 35.51 8.29 24.51
N ILE A 421 35.51 9.15 23.48
CA ILE A 421 36.73 9.74 22.88
C ILE A 421 37.49 10.59 23.90
N GLU A 422 36.77 11.45 24.64
CA GLU A 422 37.38 12.31 25.68
C GLU A 422 38.06 11.50 26.79
N SER A 423 37.48 10.35 27.17
CA SER A 423 38.08 9.45 28.16
C SER A 423 39.36 8.79 27.62
N GLY A 424 39.37 8.33 26.36
CA GLY A 424 40.54 7.70 25.75
C GLY A 424 41.73 8.66 25.56
N ALA A 425 41.44 9.93 25.23
CA ALA A 425 42.46 10.94 25.01
C ALA A 425 43.20 11.36 26.31
N ASP A 426 42.52 11.43 27.47
CA ASP A 426 43.22 11.74 28.75
C ASP A 426 44.19 10.62 29.15
N ASP A 427 43.80 9.36 28.97
CA ASP A 427 44.62 8.20 29.30
C ASP A 427 45.88 8.13 28.43
N LEU A 428 45.76 8.39 27.13
CA LEU A 428 46.87 8.44 26.20
C LEU A 428 47.83 9.60 26.51
N ALA A 429 47.30 10.81 26.74
CA ALA A 429 48.10 11.99 27.08
C ALA A 429 48.88 11.81 28.40
N LYS A 430 48.30 11.08 29.36
CA LYS A 430 48.97 10.74 30.63
C LYS A 430 50.17 9.82 30.41
N ALA A 431 50.03 8.78 29.59
CA ALA A 431 51.12 7.86 29.29
C ALA A 431 52.31 8.57 28.62
N TYR A 432 52.05 9.44 27.64
CA TYR A 432 53.10 10.21 26.97
C TYR A 432 53.82 11.20 27.91
N LEU A 433 53.11 11.84 28.84
CA LEU A 433 53.71 12.74 29.83
C LEU A 433 54.64 12.02 30.81
N GLU A 434 54.32 10.76 31.16
CA GLU A 434 55.19 9.92 31.99
C GLU A 434 56.46 9.51 31.24
N SER A 435 56.35 9.11 29.97
CA SER A 435 57.52 8.77 29.13
C SER A 435 58.42 9.98 28.84
N ALA A 436 57.84 11.17 28.62
CA ALA A 436 58.62 12.40 28.40
C ALA A 436 59.46 12.78 29.62
N ARG A 437 58.94 12.53 30.83
CA ARG A 437 59.68 12.75 32.08
C ARG A 437 60.90 11.84 32.19
N GLU A 438 60.75 10.56 31.84
CA GLU A 438 61.87 9.60 31.87
C GLU A 438 62.98 10.00 30.89
N CYS A 439 62.62 10.50 29.69
CA CYS A 439 63.59 10.99 28.71
C CYS A 439 64.39 12.21 29.21
N LEU A 440 63.74 13.13 29.94
CA LEU A 440 64.39 14.28 30.56
C LEU A 440 65.40 13.87 31.64
N GLU A 441 65.07 12.87 32.46
CA GLU A 441 65.97 12.35 33.51
C GLU A 441 67.23 11.66 32.92
N GLN A 442 67.18 11.24 31.65
CA GLN A 442 68.27 10.59 30.91
C GLN A 442 69.02 11.54 29.95
N GLU A 443 68.76 12.85 29.99
CA GLU A 443 69.31 13.86 29.06
C GLU A 443 69.00 13.59 27.56
N ARG A 444 67.95 12.82 27.26
CA ARG A 444 67.49 12.53 25.89
C ARG A 444 66.52 13.60 25.38
N LEU A 445 67.03 14.83 25.24
CA LEU A 445 66.23 16.03 25.00
C LEU A 445 65.35 15.98 23.73
N ARG A 446 65.87 15.40 22.63
CA ARG A 446 65.10 15.26 21.37
C ARG A 446 63.88 14.34 21.51
N GLU A 447 64.01 13.26 22.28
CA GLU A 447 62.95 12.28 22.46
C GLU A 447 61.88 12.80 23.42
N ALA A 448 62.31 13.48 24.51
CA ALA A 448 61.40 14.19 25.40
C ALA A 448 60.57 15.24 24.64
N ARG A 449 61.19 15.99 23.73
CA ARG A 449 60.53 16.97 22.87
C ARG A 449 59.47 16.34 21.97
N GLN A 450 59.82 15.27 21.25
CA GLN A 450 58.88 14.57 20.34
C GLN A 450 57.64 14.04 21.08
N LEU A 451 57.82 13.48 22.28
CA LEU A 451 56.70 12.97 23.08
C LEU A 451 55.79 14.12 23.57
N LEU A 452 56.37 15.24 23.99
CA LEU A 452 55.62 16.42 24.46
C LEU A 452 54.91 17.16 23.31
N GLU A 453 55.56 17.27 22.15
CA GLU A 453 54.97 17.80 20.93
C GLU A 453 53.83 16.89 20.42
N GLY A 454 53.95 15.56 20.57
CA GLY A 454 52.86 14.62 20.31
C GLY A 454 51.61 14.89 21.16
N VAL A 455 51.77 15.10 22.46
CA VAL A 455 50.67 15.49 23.37
C VAL A 455 50.10 16.86 23.03
N LEU A 456 50.89 17.78 22.48
CA LEU A 456 50.41 19.12 22.11
C LEU A 456 49.81 19.20 20.71
N GLY A 457 50.18 18.26 19.83
CA GLY A 457 49.66 18.14 18.47
C GLY A 457 48.33 17.39 18.39
N ASP A 458 47.97 16.61 19.42
CA ASP A 458 46.68 15.93 19.50
C ASP A 458 45.60 16.90 20.05
N PRO A 459 44.62 17.32 19.23
CA PRO A 459 43.57 18.25 19.62
C PRO A 459 42.60 17.68 20.67
N ALA A 460 42.53 16.35 20.84
CA ALA A 460 41.70 15.71 21.85
C ALA A 460 42.33 15.76 23.26
N THR A 461 43.58 16.23 23.37
CA THR A 461 44.29 16.32 24.65
C THR A 461 43.60 17.31 25.60
N PRO A 462 43.21 16.89 26.82
CA PRO A 462 42.59 17.78 27.79
C PRO A 462 43.48 18.98 28.14
N ALA A 463 42.89 20.17 28.28
CA ALA A 463 43.61 21.42 28.50
C ALA A 463 44.58 21.38 29.70
N ALA A 464 44.25 20.61 30.75
CA ALA A 464 45.12 20.39 31.89
C ALA A 464 46.42 19.66 31.53
N ARG A 465 46.35 18.65 30.64
CA ARG A 465 47.49 17.87 30.14
C ARG A 465 48.32 18.67 29.15
N ALA A 466 47.68 19.38 28.22
CA ALA A 466 48.38 20.29 27.31
C ALA A 466 49.17 21.37 28.09
N LYS A 467 48.59 21.90 29.18
CA LYS A 467 49.30 22.85 30.07
C LYS A 467 50.51 22.21 30.76
N GLN A 468 50.42 20.94 31.14
CA GLN A 468 51.53 20.18 31.72
C GLN A 468 52.62 19.91 30.67
N ALA A 469 52.25 19.53 29.45
CA ALA A 469 53.18 19.31 28.34
C ALA A 469 53.94 20.58 27.96
N ARG A 470 53.24 21.74 27.85
CA ARG A 470 53.88 23.05 27.59
C ARG A 470 54.93 23.43 28.65
N ARG A 471 54.64 23.16 29.93
CA ARG A 471 55.61 23.42 31.02
C ARG A 471 56.86 22.58 30.88
N LYS A 472 56.72 21.31 30.50
CA LYS A 472 57.85 20.39 30.30
C LYS A 472 58.62 20.68 29.01
N LEU A 473 57.95 21.14 27.96
CA LEU A 473 58.59 21.56 26.72
C LEU A 473 59.48 22.80 26.94
N ALA A 474 59.00 23.78 27.71
CA ALA A 474 59.81 24.94 28.10
C ALA A 474 61.08 24.58 28.91
N GLU A 475 61.01 23.49 29.68
CA GLU A 475 62.17 22.94 30.42
C GLU A 475 63.22 22.36 29.46
N VAL A 476 62.79 21.65 28.40
CA VAL A 476 63.67 21.15 27.33
C VAL A 476 64.34 22.31 26.57
N GLU A 477 63.57 23.31 26.15
CA GLU A 477 64.05 24.46 25.37
C GLU A 477 65.12 25.26 26.12
N LEU A 478 64.98 25.44 27.45
CA LEU A 478 65.96 26.13 28.28
C LEU A 478 67.31 25.39 28.35
N ILE A 479 67.30 24.05 28.29
CA ILE A 479 68.51 23.22 28.27
C ILE A 479 69.18 23.27 26.89
N GLU A 480 68.41 23.16 25.81
CA GLU A 480 68.92 23.27 24.42
C GLU A 480 69.56 24.64 24.16
N GLN A 481 68.90 25.72 24.56
CA GLN A 481 69.38 27.09 24.37
C GLN A 481 70.72 27.36 25.09
N ARG A 482 70.97 26.71 26.22
CA ARG A 482 72.24 26.82 26.97
C ARG A 482 73.40 26.20 26.19
N ILE A 483 73.19 25.01 25.63
CA ILE A 483 74.19 24.26 24.85
C ILE A 483 74.50 24.96 23.52
N GLU A 484 73.46 25.47 22.85
CA GLU A 484 73.60 26.20 21.59
C GLU A 484 74.39 27.50 21.78
N ASN A 485 74.10 28.27 22.83
CA ASN A 485 74.85 29.49 23.16
C ASN A 485 76.33 29.22 23.42
N GLN A 486 76.68 28.14 24.13
CA GLN A 486 78.07 27.77 24.39
C GLN A 486 78.82 27.35 23.12
N THR A 487 78.14 26.63 22.21
CA THR A 487 78.71 26.19 20.93
C THR A 487 78.92 27.36 19.96
N ARG A 488 77.99 28.31 19.94
CA ARG A 488 78.07 29.51 19.11
C ARG A 488 79.31 30.34 19.44
N VAL A 489 79.57 30.60 20.72
CA VAL A 489 80.74 31.40 21.17
C VAL A 489 82.07 30.73 20.75
N LEU A 490 82.11 29.40 20.69
CA LEU A 490 83.27 28.64 20.23
C LEU A 490 83.52 28.79 18.72
N ASN A 491 82.45 28.69 17.92
CA ASN A 491 82.52 28.83 16.47
C ASN A 491 82.86 30.27 16.06
N GLU A 492 82.33 31.27 16.77
CA GLU A 492 82.64 32.68 16.55
C GLU A 492 84.13 32.96 16.78
N ALA A 493 84.74 32.34 17.78
CA ALA A 493 86.16 32.49 18.05
C ALA A 493 87.08 31.80 17.02
N ASP A 494 86.71 30.61 16.51
CA ASP A 494 87.45 29.97 15.39
C ASP A 494 87.34 30.78 14.11
N ALA A 495 86.14 31.31 13.83
CA ALA A 495 85.90 32.19 12.69
C ALA A 495 86.75 33.47 12.77
N ASP A 496 86.88 34.08 13.95
CA ASP A 496 87.76 35.23 14.17
C ASP A 496 89.23 34.90 13.90
N LEU A 497 89.67 33.69 14.20
CA LEU A 497 91.05 33.26 14.02
C LEU A 497 91.43 33.05 12.55
N ARG A 498 90.55 32.39 11.79
CA ARG A 498 90.70 32.19 10.33
C ARG A 498 90.54 33.49 9.55
N ALA A 499 89.70 34.39 10.06
CA ALA A 499 89.51 35.72 9.50
C ALA A 499 90.61 36.71 9.91
N THR A 500 91.70 36.24 10.53
CA THR A 500 92.84 37.05 10.95
C THR A 500 92.53 38.14 12.00
N ARG A 501 91.41 38.01 12.73
CA ARG A 501 90.95 38.90 13.82
C ARG A 501 91.36 38.36 15.18
N TYR A 502 92.66 38.24 15.34
CA TYR A 502 93.29 37.43 16.38
C TYR A 502 92.97 37.89 17.83
N ASP A 503 92.79 39.19 18.09
CA ASP A 503 92.46 39.72 19.42
C ASP A 503 91.02 39.45 19.88
N GLU A 504 90.09 39.32 18.93
CA GLU A 504 88.68 39.10 19.21
C GLU A 504 88.41 37.61 19.46
N ALA A 505 89.08 36.74 18.68
CA ALA A 505 89.12 35.31 18.91
C ALA A 505 89.57 35.00 20.35
N ARG A 506 90.67 35.63 20.79
CA ARG A 506 91.25 35.44 22.11
C ARG A 506 90.31 35.81 23.27
N ARG A 507 89.66 36.98 23.22
CA ARG A 507 88.75 37.43 24.29
C ARG A 507 87.51 36.54 24.45
N ARG A 508 86.95 36.04 23.35
CA ARG A 508 85.77 35.18 23.36
C ARG A 508 86.05 33.81 23.96
N LEU A 509 87.21 33.24 23.66
CA LEU A 509 87.63 31.93 24.20
C LEU A 509 87.90 31.99 25.70
N GLU A 510 88.55 33.05 26.19
CA GLU A 510 88.80 33.26 27.62
C GLU A 510 87.48 33.45 28.41
N ALA A 511 86.51 34.16 27.86
CA ALA A 511 85.20 34.38 28.48
C ALA A 511 84.33 33.13 28.52
N LEU A 512 84.37 32.28 27.47
CA LEU A 512 83.63 31.01 27.44
C LEU A 512 84.12 30.04 28.51
N LEU A 513 85.44 29.97 28.74
CA LEU A 513 86.07 29.09 29.73
C LEU A 513 85.80 29.45 31.19
N ALA A 514 85.26 30.65 31.47
CA ALA A 514 84.98 31.15 32.82
C ALA A 514 83.55 30.85 33.33
N GLN A 515 82.67 30.29 32.50
CA GLN A 515 81.29 29.99 32.89
C GLN A 515 81.22 28.73 33.78
N ALA A 516 80.36 28.74 34.81
CA ALA A 516 80.31 27.69 35.85
C ALA A 516 79.74 26.34 35.39
N GLU A 517 79.04 26.29 34.26
CA GLU A 517 78.33 25.11 33.73
C GLU A 517 78.68 24.85 32.26
N VAL A 518 79.97 24.91 31.90
CA VAL A 518 80.44 24.56 30.56
C VAL A 518 80.62 23.05 30.47
N SER A 519 80.00 22.42 29.47
CA SER A 519 80.22 20.98 29.26
C SER A 519 81.71 20.70 29.02
N GLU A 520 82.22 19.60 29.58
CA GLU A 520 83.64 19.26 29.56
C GLU A 520 84.23 19.18 28.13
N LYS A 521 83.38 18.81 27.15
CA LYS A 521 83.71 18.77 25.72
C LYS A 521 83.97 20.16 25.12
N ILE A 522 83.19 21.18 25.50
CA ILE A 522 83.29 22.56 25.00
C ILE A 522 84.54 23.25 25.59
N ALA A 523 84.87 22.98 26.86
CA ALA A 523 86.05 23.56 27.50
C ALA A 523 87.39 23.10 26.87
N ALA A 524 87.46 21.87 26.36
CA ALA A 524 88.67 21.36 25.72
C ALA A 524 88.98 22.05 24.38
N GLN A 525 87.95 22.34 23.57
CA GLN A 525 88.11 22.96 22.25
C GLN A 525 88.53 24.43 22.33
N ALA A 526 88.02 25.17 23.32
CA ALA A 526 88.30 26.60 23.45
C ALA A 526 89.78 26.91 23.77
N ARG A 527 90.51 26.01 24.44
CA ARG A 527 91.93 26.20 24.79
C ARG A 527 92.87 26.09 23.58
N ALA A 528 92.56 25.21 22.64
CA ALA A 528 93.40 24.97 21.47
C ALA A 528 93.40 26.15 20.47
N LEU A 529 92.27 26.83 20.33
CA LEU A 529 92.13 27.99 19.45
C LEU A 529 92.89 29.22 19.97
N LEU A 530 93.07 29.37 21.27
CA LEU A 530 93.69 30.54 21.87
C LEU A 530 95.18 30.69 21.51
N ASP A 531 95.92 29.58 21.33
CA ASP A 531 97.35 29.59 21.05
C ASP A 531 97.70 29.97 19.60
N GLU A 532 96.83 29.66 18.63
CA GLU A 532 97.06 29.90 17.21
C GLU A 532 96.85 31.39 16.82
N ALA A 533 96.00 32.12 17.54
CA ALA A 533 95.71 33.53 17.24
C ALA A 533 96.94 34.43 17.39
N VAL A 534 97.77 34.19 18.40
CA VAL A 534 98.86 35.09 18.80
C VAL A 534 99.99 35.15 17.76
N ARG A 535 100.19 34.09 16.97
CA ARG A 535 101.34 33.96 16.06
C ARG A 535 101.11 34.64 14.70
N SER A 536 99.87 34.68 14.23
CA SER A 536 99.54 35.11 12.85
C SER A 536 99.24 36.62 12.72
N GLN A 537 99.05 37.34 13.84
CA GLN A 537 98.79 38.79 13.87
C GLN A 537 99.98 39.65 13.43
N GLN A 538 101.22 39.23 13.70
CA GLN A 538 102.39 40.11 13.55
C GLN A 538 102.94 40.25 12.12
N LEU A 539 102.55 39.37 11.18
CA LEU A 539 103.11 39.33 9.81
C LEU A 539 102.17 39.87 8.73
N PHE A 540 100.89 40.02 9.04
CA PHE A 540 99.82 40.39 8.09
C PHE A 540 99.66 41.91 7.92
N GLU A 541 99.89 42.68 8.99
CA GLU A 541 99.60 44.13 9.05
C GLU A 541 100.44 45.02 8.09
N GLN A 542 101.58 44.55 7.56
CA GLN A 542 102.46 45.38 6.72
C GLN A 542 102.23 45.26 5.21
N TYR A 543 101.61 44.18 4.71
CA TYR A 543 101.52 43.94 3.26
C TYR A 543 100.10 44.05 2.68
N GLN A 544 99.07 44.00 3.51
CA GLN A 544 97.67 44.06 3.07
C GLN A 544 97.26 45.47 2.56
N ALA A 545 97.85 46.53 3.11
CA ALA A 545 97.50 47.91 2.78
C ALA A 545 97.86 48.34 1.34
N ALA A 546 98.70 47.58 0.61
CA ALA A 546 99.08 47.88 -0.77
C ALA A 546 98.24 47.13 -1.83
N PHE A 547 97.66 45.97 -1.49
CA PHE A 547 96.87 45.16 -2.44
C PHE A 547 95.39 45.53 -2.52
N GLU A 548 94.82 46.07 -1.44
CA GLU A 548 93.40 46.48 -1.41
C GLU A 548 93.11 47.63 -2.38
N ARG A 549 94.08 48.52 -2.62
CA ARG A 549 93.94 49.63 -3.57
C ARG A 549 93.97 49.17 -5.04
N ALA A 550 94.80 48.18 -5.39
CA ALA A 550 94.84 47.60 -6.73
C ALA A 550 93.58 46.79 -7.08
N ALA A 551 93.04 46.03 -6.13
CA ALA A 551 91.84 45.22 -6.34
C ALA A 551 90.56 46.06 -6.52
N ASP A 552 90.48 47.25 -5.93
CA ASP A 552 89.35 48.16 -6.08
C ASP A 552 89.27 48.85 -7.45
N ALA A 553 90.41 49.00 -8.14
CA ALA A 553 90.42 49.52 -9.51
C ALA A 553 89.90 48.49 -10.53
N TRP A 554 90.31 47.22 -10.41
CA TRP A 554 89.81 46.12 -11.26
C TRP A 554 88.33 45.83 -11.06
N ARG A 555 87.85 45.79 -9.81
CA ARG A 555 86.44 45.51 -9.50
C ARG A 555 85.48 46.56 -10.06
N ARG A 556 85.96 47.79 -10.27
CA ARG A 556 85.19 48.89 -10.88
C ARG A 556 85.25 48.91 -12.41
N ALA A 557 85.94 47.95 -13.03
CA ALA A 557 86.22 47.97 -14.48
C ALA A 557 86.91 49.29 -14.92
N ASP A 558 87.72 49.88 -14.03
CA ASP A 558 88.40 51.16 -14.22
C ASP A 558 89.87 50.91 -14.62
N ALA A 559 90.11 50.93 -15.93
CA ALA A 559 91.38 50.57 -16.53
C ALA A 559 92.54 51.52 -16.11
N GLU A 560 92.28 52.82 -15.91
CA GLU A 560 93.34 53.79 -15.60
C GLU A 560 93.81 53.69 -14.14
N ALA A 561 92.91 53.42 -13.19
CA ALA A 561 93.25 53.30 -11.77
C ALA A 561 94.05 52.02 -11.43
N LEU A 562 93.89 50.95 -12.22
CA LEU A 562 94.50 49.65 -11.95
C LEU A 562 96.01 49.64 -12.24
N ALA A 563 96.45 50.41 -13.23
CA ALA A 563 97.86 50.47 -13.63
C ALA A 563 98.76 51.10 -12.55
N SER A 564 98.25 52.08 -11.79
CA SER A 564 99.04 52.86 -10.83
C SER A 564 99.41 52.11 -9.54
N GLU A 565 98.62 51.13 -9.09
CA GLU A 565 98.82 50.47 -7.80
C GLU A 565 99.78 49.26 -7.88
N ILE A 566 99.92 48.67 -9.07
CA ILE A 566 100.81 47.53 -9.35
C ILE A 566 102.30 47.87 -9.14
N GLU A 567 102.68 49.14 -9.26
CA GLU A 567 104.05 49.61 -9.10
C GLU A 567 104.51 49.76 -7.64
N SER A 568 103.59 49.68 -6.65
CA SER A 568 103.87 50.04 -5.24
C SER A 568 104.35 48.90 -4.31
N VAL A 569 104.46 47.66 -4.80
CA VAL A 569 104.81 46.46 -3.99
C VAL A 569 106.25 45.97 -4.28
N ASP A 570 107.07 45.81 -3.24
CA ASP A 570 108.49 45.41 -3.32
C ASP A 570 108.69 43.96 -3.82
N ALA A 571 109.64 43.74 -4.72
CA ALA A 571 109.86 42.49 -5.46
C ALA A 571 110.56 41.38 -4.64
N ALA A 572 111.05 41.68 -3.43
CA ALA A 572 111.82 40.72 -2.62
C ALA A 572 111.03 40.01 -1.50
N PHE A 573 109.73 40.31 -1.30
CA PHE A 573 108.93 39.67 -0.25
C PHE A 573 108.50 38.25 -0.64
N ALA A 574 109.01 37.24 0.06
CA ALA A 574 108.79 35.82 -0.21
C ALA A 574 107.44 35.30 0.34
N ASN A 575 106.35 36.07 0.15
CA ASN A 575 105.00 35.55 0.22
C ASN A 575 104.53 35.31 -1.23
N PRO A 576 104.39 34.03 -1.66
CA PRO A 576 104.04 33.67 -3.04
C PRO A 576 102.76 34.36 -3.52
N THR A 577 101.80 34.55 -2.62
CA THR A 577 100.50 35.18 -2.90
C THR A 577 100.63 36.65 -3.30
N ILE A 578 101.64 37.35 -2.77
CA ILE A 578 101.88 38.78 -3.02
C ILE A 578 102.64 39.00 -4.35
N GLN A 579 103.65 38.19 -4.67
CA GLN A 579 104.37 38.31 -5.96
C GLN A 579 103.51 37.84 -7.15
N GLU A 580 102.72 36.79 -6.98
CA GLU A 580 101.82 36.27 -8.01
C GLU A 580 100.61 37.20 -8.25
N ALA A 581 100.18 37.98 -7.25
CA ALA A 581 99.13 38.98 -7.40
C ALA A 581 99.58 40.16 -8.29
N ARG A 582 100.84 40.61 -8.17
CA ARG A 582 101.38 41.72 -8.98
C ARG A 582 101.42 41.41 -10.48
N GLY A 583 101.81 40.18 -10.87
CA GLY A 583 101.83 39.75 -12.28
C GLY A 583 100.44 39.56 -12.89
N ARG A 584 99.47 39.07 -12.10
CA ARG A 584 98.08 38.87 -12.53
C ARG A 584 97.35 40.19 -12.82
N TRP A 585 97.65 41.26 -12.09
CA TRP A 585 96.99 42.55 -12.31
C TRP A 585 97.39 43.24 -13.63
N ALA A 586 98.60 43.00 -14.15
CA ALA A 586 99.06 43.56 -15.42
C ALA A 586 98.40 42.90 -16.65
N GLN A 587 98.21 41.57 -16.60
CA GLN A 587 97.53 40.80 -17.67
C GLN A 587 96.02 41.10 -17.74
N ARG A 588 95.41 41.31 -16.57
CA ARG A 588 93.99 41.66 -16.43
C ARG A 588 93.61 42.96 -17.16
N LEU A 589 94.47 43.97 -17.10
CA LEU A 589 94.22 45.27 -17.72
C LEU A 589 94.00 45.20 -19.26
N GLU A 590 94.66 44.27 -19.97
CA GLU A 590 94.47 44.08 -21.41
C GLU A 590 93.14 43.38 -21.74
N THR A 591 92.73 42.41 -20.94
CA THR A 591 91.46 41.66 -21.12
C THR A 591 90.22 42.52 -20.90
N LEU A 592 90.28 43.51 -19.99
CA LEU A 592 89.18 44.40 -19.66
C LEU A 592 88.64 45.19 -20.88
N HIS A 593 89.51 45.61 -21.79
CA HIS A 593 89.11 46.37 -22.98
C HIS A 593 88.37 45.55 -24.05
N ALA A 594 88.64 44.24 -24.17
CA ALA A 594 88.02 43.39 -25.17
C ALA A 594 86.57 42.98 -24.81
N VAL A 595 86.31 42.76 -23.53
CA VAL A 595 85.03 42.23 -23.02
C VAL A 595 83.92 43.30 -23.04
N LEU A 596 84.26 44.56 -22.78
CA LEU A 596 83.32 45.69 -22.79
C LEU A 596 82.62 45.86 -24.15
N GLY A 597 83.31 45.61 -25.27
CA GLY A 597 82.73 45.76 -26.62
C GLY A 597 81.73 44.67 -27.01
N GLN A 598 81.85 43.46 -26.45
CA GLN A 598 80.94 42.34 -26.75
C GLN A 598 79.64 42.39 -25.93
N ARG A 599 79.69 42.93 -24.71
CA ARG A 599 78.51 43.14 -23.85
C ARG A 599 77.44 44.01 -24.52
N ASP A 600 77.85 45.08 -25.18
CA ASP A 600 76.94 46.03 -25.80
C ASP A 600 76.20 45.42 -27.01
N ALA A 601 76.82 44.47 -27.72
CA ALA A 601 76.19 43.75 -28.83
C ALA A 601 75.16 42.71 -28.36
N ALA A 602 75.42 42.01 -27.25
CA ALA A 602 74.49 41.00 -26.70
C ALA A 602 73.21 41.62 -26.13
N SER A 603 73.31 42.77 -25.44
CA SER A 603 72.13 43.47 -24.89
C SER A 603 71.17 43.96 -25.98
N ALA A 604 71.69 44.47 -27.10
CA ALA A 604 70.87 44.94 -28.21
C ALA A 604 70.03 43.81 -28.86
N ALA A 605 70.57 42.59 -28.96
CA ALA A 605 69.83 41.45 -29.50
C ALA A 605 68.74 40.94 -28.53
N PHE A 606 68.95 41.08 -27.22
CA PHE A 606 67.98 40.69 -26.19
C PHE A 606 66.76 41.63 -26.17
N GLU A 607 66.97 42.94 -26.34
CA GLU A 607 65.89 43.94 -26.37
C GLU A 607 64.97 43.80 -27.59
N GLU A 608 65.44 43.17 -28.67
CA GLU A 608 64.67 42.89 -29.90
C GLU A 608 63.88 41.55 -29.87
N ASP A 609 63.78 40.88 -28.71
CA ASP A 609 63.17 39.54 -28.50
C ASP A 609 63.77 38.42 -29.38
N ARG A 610 64.99 38.63 -29.90
CA ARG A 610 65.76 37.61 -30.63
C ARG A 610 66.57 36.75 -29.65
N ILE A 611 65.87 36.09 -28.72
CA ILE A 611 66.45 35.40 -27.55
C ILE A 611 67.54 34.37 -27.93
N ALA A 612 67.39 33.67 -29.06
CA ALA A 612 68.41 32.72 -29.55
C ALA A 612 69.68 33.42 -30.08
N ASP A 613 69.55 34.58 -30.71
CA ASP A 613 70.70 35.39 -31.19
C ASP A 613 71.43 36.06 -30.02
N ALA A 614 70.68 36.56 -29.03
CA ALA A 614 71.21 37.16 -27.81
C ALA A 614 72.01 36.16 -26.98
N LEU A 615 71.50 34.92 -26.87
CA LEU A 615 72.20 33.82 -26.20
C LEU A 615 73.54 33.52 -26.87
N ARG A 616 73.56 33.43 -28.20
CA ARG A 616 74.79 33.12 -28.96
C ARG A 616 75.88 34.17 -28.74
N VAL A 617 75.54 35.46 -28.82
CA VAL A 617 76.52 36.55 -28.64
C VAL A 617 77.00 36.65 -27.19
N ALA A 618 76.12 36.43 -26.21
CA ALA A 618 76.49 36.41 -24.80
C ALA A 618 77.39 35.22 -24.43
N GLU A 619 77.16 34.03 -25.00
CA GLU A 619 78.00 32.85 -24.81
C GLU A 619 79.39 33.00 -25.46
N GLU A 620 79.46 33.57 -26.66
CA GLU A 620 80.72 33.89 -27.34
C GLU A 620 81.56 34.90 -26.53
N ALA A 621 80.92 35.87 -25.87
CA ALA A 621 81.56 36.89 -25.04
C ALA A 621 82.00 36.37 -23.65
N ALA A 622 81.23 35.46 -23.06
CA ALA A 622 81.52 34.84 -21.77
C ALA A 622 82.69 33.83 -21.82
N GLN A 623 83.07 33.38 -23.02
CA GLN A 623 84.23 32.51 -23.25
C GLN A 623 85.58 33.27 -23.32
N ILE A 624 85.59 34.60 -23.17
CA ILE A 624 86.82 35.38 -23.08
C ILE A 624 87.41 35.20 -21.68
N ASP A 625 88.44 34.37 -21.56
CA ASP A 625 89.16 34.10 -20.31
C ASP A 625 89.68 35.40 -19.65
N ASP A 626 89.55 35.49 -18.31
CA ASP A 626 90.01 36.61 -17.45
C ASP A 626 89.20 37.94 -17.48
N ALA A 627 87.97 37.93 -18.01
CA ALA A 627 87.03 39.05 -17.88
C ALA A 627 86.76 39.46 -16.42
N PRO A 628 86.52 40.76 -16.10
CA PRO A 628 86.12 41.17 -14.75
C PRO A 628 84.85 40.48 -14.33
N GLU A 629 84.82 39.98 -13.10
CA GLU A 629 83.72 39.19 -12.54
C GLU A 629 82.37 39.93 -12.60
N THR A 630 82.36 41.26 -12.62
CA THR A 630 81.17 42.09 -12.87
C THR A 630 80.66 41.97 -14.31
N LEU A 631 81.54 42.04 -15.31
CA LEU A 631 81.18 41.96 -16.74
C LEU A 631 80.91 40.53 -17.20
N ALA A 632 81.70 39.56 -16.75
CA ALA A 632 81.48 38.14 -17.02
C ALA A 632 80.15 37.68 -16.42
N ARG A 633 79.82 38.16 -15.21
CA ARG A 633 78.53 37.90 -14.56
C ARG A 633 77.37 38.56 -15.28
N GLU A 634 77.49 39.80 -15.75
CA GLU A 634 76.43 40.45 -16.56
C GLU A 634 76.12 39.67 -17.86
N LEU A 635 77.16 39.21 -18.56
CA LEU A 635 77.02 38.43 -19.80
C LEU A 635 76.49 37.01 -19.53
N GLN A 636 76.98 36.35 -18.48
CA GLN A 636 76.49 35.04 -18.05
C GLN A 636 75.05 35.11 -17.53
N GLU A 637 74.68 36.15 -16.78
CA GLU A 637 73.31 36.41 -16.32
C GLU A 637 72.37 36.62 -17.52
N LEU A 638 72.80 37.32 -18.57
CA LEU A 638 72.03 37.49 -19.80
C LEU A 638 71.85 36.17 -20.58
N ALA A 639 72.92 35.37 -20.70
CA ALA A 639 72.87 34.04 -21.32
C ALA A 639 71.97 33.08 -20.51
N ASP A 640 72.10 33.05 -19.19
CA ASP A 640 71.26 32.24 -18.31
C ASP A 640 69.80 32.70 -18.33
N ARG A 641 69.52 34.00 -18.50
CA ARG A 641 68.16 34.50 -18.73
C ARG A 641 67.58 34.00 -20.05
N CYS A 642 68.36 34.02 -21.12
CA CYS A 642 67.92 33.52 -22.43
C CYS A 642 67.66 32.00 -22.41
N ARG A 643 68.57 31.21 -21.82
CA ARG A 643 68.38 29.76 -21.64
C ARG A 643 67.16 29.47 -20.79
N ARG A 644 66.97 30.23 -19.71
CA ARG A 644 65.81 30.11 -18.82
C ARG A 644 64.50 30.39 -19.57
N ILE A 645 64.43 31.47 -20.35
CA ILE A 645 63.22 31.80 -21.14
C ILE A 645 62.92 30.72 -22.19
N LEU A 646 63.93 30.16 -22.88
CA LEU A 646 63.73 29.09 -23.86
C LEU A 646 63.35 27.76 -23.21
N ALA A 647 63.95 27.42 -22.06
CA ALA A 647 63.60 26.24 -21.27
C ALA A 647 62.20 26.37 -20.66
N GLU A 648 61.82 27.55 -20.15
CA GLU A 648 60.49 27.86 -19.64
C GLU A 648 59.42 27.73 -20.74
N ARG A 649 59.69 28.21 -21.97
CA ARG A 649 58.76 28.07 -23.10
C ARG A 649 58.58 26.61 -23.54
N ARG A 650 59.63 25.78 -23.51
CA ARG A 650 59.53 24.34 -23.79
C ARG A 650 58.83 23.59 -22.64
N ALA A 651 59.21 23.87 -21.40
CA ALA A 651 58.62 23.28 -20.21
C ALA A 651 57.13 23.62 -20.08
N ALA A 652 56.73 24.85 -20.43
CA ALA A 652 55.32 25.24 -20.41
C ALA A 652 54.46 24.43 -21.40
N ARG A 653 54.97 24.14 -22.60
CA ARG A 653 54.25 23.31 -23.59
C ARG A 653 54.18 21.83 -23.18
N ILE A 654 55.25 21.30 -22.58
CA ILE A 654 55.25 19.94 -22.03
C ILE A 654 54.27 19.86 -20.85
N ALA A 655 54.28 20.83 -19.94
CA ALA A 655 53.35 20.89 -18.81
C ALA A 655 51.88 21.03 -19.26
N GLU A 656 51.61 21.81 -20.31
CA GLU A 656 50.27 21.93 -20.91
C GLU A 656 49.81 20.59 -21.53
N ALA A 657 50.70 19.87 -22.20
CA ALA A 657 50.42 18.54 -22.75
C ALA A 657 50.22 17.47 -21.65
N GLU A 658 51.02 17.51 -20.58
CA GLU A 658 50.86 16.65 -19.40
C GLU A 658 49.52 16.92 -18.70
N GLN A 659 49.19 18.19 -18.45
CA GLN A 659 47.91 18.59 -17.88
C GLN A 659 46.74 18.12 -18.74
N THR A 660 46.83 18.27 -20.06
CA THR A 660 45.79 17.83 -20.99
C THR A 660 45.58 16.30 -20.94
N LEU A 661 46.67 15.53 -20.84
CA LEU A 661 46.60 14.06 -20.71
C LEU A 661 46.12 13.61 -19.33
N ASP A 662 46.44 14.34 -18.26
CA ASP A 662 45.93 14.08 -16.92
C ASP A 662 44.43 14.41 -16.83
N ASP A 663 43.98 15.49 -17.45
CA ASP A 663 42.56 15.83 -17.59
C ASP A 663 41.81 14.78 -18.41
N ALA A 664 42.40 14.30 -19.51
CA ALA A 664 41.86 13.19 -20.29
C ALA A 664 41.80 11.89 -19.47
N GLN A 665 42.86 11.58 -18.72
CA GLN A 665 42.92 10.41 -17.84
C GLN A 665 41.89 10.48 -16.70
N ASN A 666 41.60 11.69 -16.19
CA ASN A 666 40.54 11.94 -15.22
C ASN A 666 39.16 11.80 -15.87
N ALA A 667 38.93 12.34 -17.06
CA ALA A 667 37.68 12.13 -17.81
C ALA A 667 37.41 10.65 -18.08
N TRP A 668 38.45 9.86 -18.37
CA TRP A 668 38.34 8.40 -18.44
C TRP A 668 37.91 7.79 -17.09
N ARG A 669 38.53 8.17 -15.96
CA ARG A 669 38.13 7.68 -14.62
C ARG A 669 36.69 8.06 -14.26
N GLU A 670 36.27 9.27 -14.64
CA GLU A 670 34.91 9.79 -14.48
C GLU A 670 33.89 9.13 -15.42
N SER A 671 34.35 8.27 -16.36
CA SER A 671 33.52 7.62 -17.37
C SER A 671 32.81 8.62 -18.31
N ASP A 672 33.45 9.76 -18.60
CA ASP A 672 32.92 10.78 -19.51
C ASP A 672 33.61 10.70 -20.87
N ALA A 673 33.00 9.93 -21.79
CA ALA A 673 33.54 9.71 -23.12
C ALA A 673 33.64 10.99 -23.96
N ALA A 674 32.70 11.94 -23.79
CA ALA A 674 32.68 13.18 -24.55
C ALA A 674 33.83 14.10 -24.14
N LYS A 675 34.01 14.28 -22.83
CA LYS A 675 35.11 15.06 -22.25
C LYS A 675 36.47 14.40 -22.50
N LEU A 676 36.55 13.07 -22.47
CA LEU A 676 37.76 12.33 -22.85
C LEU A 676 38.17 12.62 -24.29
N ARG A 677 37.22 12.59 -25.24
CA ARG A 677 37.48 12.87 -26.66
C ARG A 677 37.87 14.33 -26.89
N GLU A 678 37.15 15.27 -26.26
CA GLU A 678 37.49 16.71 -26.29
C GLU A 678 38.92 16.98 -25.82
N ARG A 679 39.35 16.36 -24.71
CA ARG A 679 40.70 16.57 -24.15
C ARG A 679 41.79 15.93 -24.99
N ILE A 680 41.53 14.77 -25.59
CA ILE A 680 42.46 14.15 -26.54
C ILE A 680 42.65 15.05 -27.78
N ASP A 681 41.57 15.61 -28.31
CA ASP A 681 41.61 16.49 -29.50
C ASP A 681 42.29 17.85 -29.20
N ALA A 682 42.27 18.29 -27.94
CA ALA A 682 42.95 19.49 -27.47
C ALA A 682 44.46 19.33 -27.22
N PHE A 683 45.04 18.15 -27.47
CA PHE A 683 46.47 17.91 -27.25
C PHE A 683 47.34 18.84 -28.11
N PRO A 684 48.30 19.60 -27.53
CA PRO A 684 49.05 20.62 -28.26
C PRO A 684 49.86 20.09 -29.44
N ASP A 685 49.77 20.79 -30.59
CA ASP A 685 50.60 20.51 -31.76
C ASP A 685 52.09 20.80 -31.51
N GLY A 686 52.97 19.95 -32.05
CA GLY A 686 54.43 20.16 -32.01
C GLY A 686 55.15 19.63 -30.76
N VAL A 687 54.49 18.83 -29.93
CA VAL A 687 55.12 18.03 -28.86
C VAL A 687 55.61 16.71 -29.47
N ASP A 688 56.93 16.50 -29.48
CA ASP A 688 57.61 15.32 -30.04
C ASP A 688 58.09 14.32 -28.98
N GLU A 689 57.76 14.56 -27.71
CA GLU A 689 58.11 13.68 -26.60
C GLU A 689 57.35 12.33 -26.71
N VAL A 690 58.09 11.27 -27.04
CA VAL A 690 57.58 9.93 -27.37
C VAL A 690 56.65 9.36 -26.30
N GLU A 691 56.93 9.63 -25.02
CA GLU A 691 56.16 9.11 -23.89
C GLU A 691 54.75 9.74 -23.79
N LEU A 692 54.61 11.04 -24.11
CA LEU A 692 53.32 11.74 -24.10
C LEU A 692 52.45 11.31 -25.27
N LEU A 693 53.05 11.12 -26.46
CA LEU A 693 52.34 10.58 -27.63
C LEU A 693 51.85 9.14 -27.37
N ALA A 694 52.65 8.31 -26.73
CA ALA A 694 52.23 6.95 -26.33
C ALA A 694 51.08 6.96 -25.31
N ARG A 695 51.09 7.87 -24.32
CA ARG A 695 49.96 8.06 -23.38
C ARG A 695 48.69 8.50 -24.10
N ARG A 696 48.79 9.45 -25.04
CA ARG A 696 47.67 9.92 -25.86
C ARG A 696 47.04 8.77 -26.66
N ASP A 697 47.86 8.01 -27.37
CA ASP A 697 47.38 6.92 -28.22
C ASP A 697 46.74 5.78 -27.39
N ALA A 698 47.26 5.51 -26.18
CA ALA A 698 46.65 4.59 -25.23
C ALA A 698 45.27 5.08 -24.71
N LEU A 699 45.07 6.38 -24.55
CA LEU A 699 43.78 6.97 -24.18
C LEU A 699 42.79 6.97 -25.36
N ILE A 700 43.25 7.21 -26.59
CA ILE A 700 42.45 7.10 -27.82
C ILE A 700 41.83 5.71 -27.94
N ALA A 701 42.63 4.65 -27.73
CA ALA A 701 42.17 3.26 -27.82
C ALA A 701 41.08 2.89 -26.78
N ARG A 702 40.87 3.72 -25.74
CA ARG A 702 39.88 3.50 -24.68
C ARG A 702 38.54 4.19 -24.92
N VAL A 703 38.43 5.07 -25.92
CA VAL A 703 37.21 5.86 -26.17
C VAL A 703 36.07 4.96 -26.65
N GLU A 704 36.29 4.13 -27.68
CA GLU A 704 35.23 3.27 -28.23
C GLU A 704 34.67 2.25 -27.23
N PRO A 705 35.50 1.51 -26.45
CA PRO A 705 34.97 0.61 -25.42
C PRO A 705 34.15 1.33 -24.33
N LEU A 706 34.55 2.55 -23.96
CA LEU A 706 33.83 3.37 -22.99
C LEU A 706 32.45 3.81 -23.53
N GLU A 707 32.38 4.28 -24.77
CA GLU A 707 31.11 4.65 -25.43
C GLU A 707 30.15 3.45 -25.53
N ALA A 708 30.67 2.28 -25.92
CA ALA A 708 29.88 1.05 -26.01
C ALA A 708 29.34 0.59 -24.63
N ALA A 709 30.15 0.69 -23.57
CA ALA A 709 29.71 0.34 -22.22
C ALA A 709 28.66 1.31 -21.64
N LEU A 710 28.79 2.61 -21.91
CA LEU A 710 27.80 3.61 -21.51
C LEU A 710 26.48 3.44 -22.26
N ALA A 711 26.53 3.09 -23.56
CA ALA A 711 25.33 2.75 -24.33
C ALA A 711 24.63 1.50 -23.77
N ALA A 712 25.40 0.44 -23.46
CA ALA A 712 24.87 -0.76 -22.83
C ALA A 712 24.21 -0.49 -21.46
N ARG A 713 24.80 0.40 -20.63
CA ARG A 713 24.20 0.86 -19.37
C ARG A 713 22.87 1.58 -19.61
N LYS A 714 22.81 2.48 -20.59
CA LYS A 714 21.59 3.22 -20.92
C LYS A 714 20.48 2.31 -21.44
N GLU A 715 20.80 1.36 -22.31
CA GLU A 715 19.86 0.34 -22.79
C GLU A 715 19.34 -0.53 -21.64
N ALA A 716 20.23 -0.93 -20.71
CA ALA A 716 19.83 -1.68 -19.53
C ALA A 716 18.87 -0.88 -18.62
N GLN A 717 19.16 0.40 -18.39
CA GLN A 717 18.27 1.28 -17.62
C GLN A 717 16.91 1.42 -18.30
N GLN A 718 16.89 1.65 -19.62
CA GLN A 718 15.64 1.77 -20.36
C GLN A 718 14.83 0.46 -20.37
N ALA A 719 15.49 -0.70 -20.39
CA ALA A 719 14.84 -1.99 -20.25
C ALA A 719 14.29 -2.22 -18.84
N LEU A 720 14.99 -1.75 -17.80
CA LEU A 720 14.49 -1.76 -16.42
C LEU A 720 13.27 -0.85 -16.25
N ASP A 721 13.28 0.34 -16.84
CA ASP A 721 12.15 1.29 -16.81
C ASP A 721 10.91 0.72 -17.53
N ASN A 722 11.12 -0.14 -18.54
CA ASN A 722 10.06 -0.88 -19.24
C ASN A 722 9.75 -2.26 -18.61
N GLU A 723 10.25 -2.54 -17.40
CA GLU A 723 10.09 -3.80 -16.67
C GLU A 723 10.57 -5.08 -17.37
N SER A 724 11.43 -4.94 -18.39
CA SER A 724 12.01 -6.06 -19.14
C SER A 724 13.37 -6.47 -18.55
N LEU A 725 13.32 -7.20 -17.44
CA LEU A 725 14.52 -7.67 -16.71
C LEU A 725 15.47 -8.53 -17.57
N GLU A 726 14.93 -9.33 -18.49
CA GLU A 726 15.75 -10.17 -19.39
C GLU A 726 16.52 -9.33 -20.41
N ALA A 727 15.86 -8.34 -21.03
CA ALA A 727 16.51 -7.41 -21.95
C ALA A 727 17.53 -6.52 -21.22
N ALA A 728 17.23 -6.12 -19.98
CA ALA A 728 18.16 -5.39 -19.12
C ALA A 728 19.42 -6.23 -18.84
N LEU A 729 19.25 -7.49 -18.42
CA LEU A 729 20.36 -8.39 -18.14
C LEU A 729 21.23 -8.65 -19.38
N GLU A 730 20.63 -8.81 -20.56
CA GLU A 730 21.36 -8.98 -21.82
C GLU A 730 22.17 -7.73 -22.21
N ALA A 731 21.59 -6.54 -22.06
CA ALA A 731 22.29 -5.27 -22.26
C ALA A 731 23.47 -5.12 -21.29
N VAL A 732 23.28 -5.41 -20.00
CA VAL A 732 24.37 -5.35 -19.01
C VAL A 732 25.48 -6.35 -19.31
N ARG A 733 25.16 -7.59 -19.70
CA ARG A 733 26.17 -8.61 -20.03
C ARG A 733 27.06 -8.18 -21.20
N ARG A 734 26.50 -7.49 -22.20
CA ARG A 734 27.29 -6.87 -23.29
C ARG A 734 28.26 -5.80 -22.76
N GLY A 735 27.82 -4.97 -21.81
CA GLY A 735 28.68 -4.00 -21.13
C GLY A 735 29.77 -4.63 -20.26
N VAL A 736 29.44 -5.68 -19.49
CA VAL A 736 30.39 -6.40 -18.61
C VAL A 736 31.47 -7.11 -19.41
N ALA A 737 31.19 -7.57 -20.64
CA ALA A 737 32.20 -8.15 -21.53
C ALA A 737 33.34 -7.17 -21.88
N LEU A 738 33.11 -5.86 -21.71
CA LEU A 738 34.10 -4.80 -21.91
C LEU A 738 34.84 -4.41 -20.61
N ALA A 739 34.62 -5.12 -19.49
CA ALA A 739 35.11 -4.73 -18.17
C ALA A 739 36.64 -4.54 -18.07
N GLU A 740 37.43 -5.21 -18.90
CA GLU A 740 38.89 -5.04 -18.95
C GLU A 740 39.34 -3.77 -19.68
N GLN A 741 38.45 -3.15 -20.45
CA GLN A 741 38.74 -2.01 -21.34
C GLN A 741 38.13 -0.68 -20.85
N ILE A 742 37.33 -0.73 -19.78
CA ILE A 742 36.59 0.41 -19.22
C ILE A 742 37.04 0.71 -17.77
N PRO A 743 36.67 1.86 -17.21
CA PRO A 743 36.98 2.20 -15.82
C PRO A 743 36.43 1.16 -14.84
N GLN A 744 37.20 0.84 -13.80
CA GLN A 744 36.78 -0.13 -12.78
C GLN A 744 35.47 0.27 -12.09
N SER A 745 35.21 1.57 -11.94
CA SER A 745 33.96 2.11 -11.40
C SER A 745 32.75 1.72 -12.27
N LEU A 746 32.81 1.98 -13.57
CA LEU A 746 31.75 1.61 -14.52
C LEU A 746 31.60 0.08 -14.66
N ALA A 747 32.71 -0.67 -14.66
CA ALA A 747 32.67 -2.13 -14.66
C ALA A 747 32.01 -2.70 -13.39
N ALA A 748 32.29 -2.12 -12.22
CA ALA A 748 31.66 -2.51 -10.95
C ALA A 748 30.17 -2.16 -10.95
N GLU A 749 29.79 -0.99 -11.46
CA GLU A 749 28.39 -0.58 -11.61
C GLU A 749 27.62 -1.53 -12.53
N LEU A 750 28.17 -1.88 -13.69
CA LEU A 750 27.56 -2.85 -14.60
C LEU A 750 27.45 -4.25 -13.97
N ARG A 751 28.44 -4.73 -13.23
CA ARG A 751 28.34 -6.01 -12.50
C ARG A 751 27.26 -5.96 -11.41
N SER A 752 27.20 -4.88 -10.65
CA SER A 752 26.16 -4.67 -9.64
C SER A 752 24.76 -4.64 -10.26
N LEU A 753 24.60 -3.99 -11.44
CA LEU A 753 23.34 -3.98 -12.17
C LEU A 753 22.97 -5.40 -12.67
N ALA A 754 23.94 -6.20 -13.14
CA ALA A 754 23.71 -7.59 -13.54
C ALA A 754 23.25 -8.45 -12.36
N GLU A 755 23.96 -8.38 -11.23
CA GLU A 755 23.59 -9.08 -10.00
C GLU A 755 22.19 -8.68 -9.52
N SER A 756 21.86 -7.39 -9.57
CA SER A 756 20.52 -6.90 -9.22
C SER A 756 19.44 -7.44 -10.16
N CYS A 757 19.68 -7.47 -11.48
CA CYS A 757 18.75 -8.05 -12.45
C CYS A 757 18.55 -9.56 -12.22
N GLU A 758 19.63 -10.31 -11.98
CA GLU A 758 19.57 -11.74 -11.70
C GLU A 758 18.83 -12.04 -10.39
N GLN A 759 19.09 -11.27 -9.32
CA GLN A 759 18.36 -11.38 -8.06
C GLN A 759 16.87 -11.09 -8.23
N ARG A 760 16.50 -10.04 -8.98
CA ARG A 760 15.09 -9.70 -9.25
C ARG A 760 14.38 -10.76 -10.10
N LEU A 761 15.07 -11.35 -11.09
CA LEU A 761 14.52 -12.45 -11.89
C LEU A 761 14.29 -13.69 -11.03
N GLU A 762 15.25 -14.05 -10.18
CA GLU A 762 15.13 -15.17 -9.23
C GLU A 762 14.03 -14.90 -8.19
N GLN A 763 13.89 -13.66 -7.72
CA GLN A 763 12.79 -13.26 -6.84
C GLN A 763 11.44 -13.40 -7.54
N ARG A 764 11.25 -12.83 -8.75
CA ARG A 764 10.01 -12.99 -9.54
C ARG A 764 9.69 -14.44 -9.83
N ARG A 765 10.72 -15.30 -9.98
CA ARG A 765 10.53 -16.74 -10.14
C ARG A 765 10.02 -17.39 -8.85
N ARG A 766 10.62 -17.07 -7.70
CA ARG A 766 10.17 -17.54 -6.39
C ARG A 766 8.76 -17.09 -6.06
N GLU A 767 8.43 -15.83 -6.36
CA GLU A 767 7.08 -15.28 -6.17
C GLU A 767 6.05 -16.01 -7.05
N ARG A 768 6.37 -16.28 -8.33
CA ARG A 768 5.50 -17.08 -9.21
C ARG A 768 5.31 -18.51 -8.72
N ILE A 769 6.36 -19.16 -8.24
CA ILE A 769 6.27 -20.51 -7.65
C ILE A 769 5.44 -20.48 -6.35
N ALA A 770 5.67 -19.50 -5.48
CA ALA A 770 4.92 -19.34 -4.23
C ALA A 770 3.43 -19.08 -4.51
N ALA A 771 3.11 -18.20 -5.45
CA ALA A 771 1.74 -17.95 -5.89
C ALA A 771 1.08 -19.19 -6.49
N ALA A 772 1.83 -20.01 -7.25
CA ALA A 772 1.33 -21.29 -7.76
C ALA A 772 1.05 -22.29 -6.63
N CYS A 773 1.91 -22.36 -5.61
CA CYS A 773 1.68 -23.20 -4.43
C CYS A 773 0.47 -22.73 -3.60
N GLU A 774 0.34 -21.42 -3.37
CA GLU A 774 -0.81 -20.84 -2.68
C GLU A 774 -2.11 -21.06 -3.46
N ALA A 775 -2.09 -20.87 -4.79
CA ALA A 775 -3.22 -21.16 -5.65
C ALA A 775 -3.61 -22.66 -5.62
N LEU A 776 -2.63 -23.55 -5.47
CA LEU A 776 -2.87 -24.98 -5.30
C LEU A 776 -3.53 -25.31 -3.95
N ASP A 777 -3.08 -24.68 -2.86
CA ASP A 777 -3.69 -24.84 -1.54
C ASP A 777 -5.10 -24.24 -1.49
N GLN A 778 -5.32 -23.10 -2.15
CA GLN A 778 -6.64 -22.51 -2.31
C GLN A 778 -7.56 -23.39 -3.15
N ALA A 779 -7.08 -23.95 -4.26
CA ALA A 779 -7.87 -24.89 -5.05
C ALA A 779 -8.26 -26.14 -4.24
N ARG A 780 -7.40 -26.59 -3.32
CA ARG A 780 -7.71 -27.68 -2.39
C ARG A 780 -8.78 -27.28 -1.38
N ALA A 781 -8.72 -26.06 -0.84
CA ALA A 781 -9.77 -25.52 0.02
C ALA A 781 -11.11 -25.37 -0.73
N ASP A 782 -11.08 -24.83 -1.95
CA ASP A 782 -12.24 -24.68 -2.83
C ASP A 782 -12.89 -26.05 -3.11
N LEU A 783 -12.09 -27.08 -3.42
CA LEU A 783 -12.57 -28.45 -3.58
C LEU A 783 -13.17 -29.01 -2.27
N SER A 784 -12.54 -28.75 -1.13
CA SER A 784 -13.08 -29.15 0.19
C SER A 784 -14.43 -28.47 0.49
N ASN A 785 -14.66 -27.28 -0.05
CA ASN A 785 -15.91 -26.52 0.04
C ASN A 785 -16.90 -26.85 -1.09
N ALA A 786 -16.67 -27.94 -1.84
CA ALA A 786 -17.48 -28.38 -2.97
C ALA A 786 -17.54 -27.40 -4.16
N GLN A 787 -16.53 -26.52 -4.31
CA GLN A 787 -16.38 -25.61 -5.44
C GLN A 787 -15.37 -26.16 -6.47
N ALA A 788 -15.71 -27.30 -7.07
CA ALA A 788 -14.81 -28.04 -7.96
C ALA A 788 -14.45 -27.29 -9.27
N GLU A 789 -15.38 -26.55 -9.88
CA GLU A 789 -15.12 -25.80 -11.12
C GLU A 789 -14.16 -24.61 -10.92
N PRO A 790 -14.34 -23.74 -9.90
CA PRO A 790 -13.35 -22.72 -9.55
C PRO A 790 -11.97 -23.32 -9.25
N ALA A 791 -11.91 -24.42 -8.48
CA ALA A 791 -10.67 -25.12 -8.16
C ALA A 791 -9.95 -25.61 -9.42
N ALA A 792 -10.67 -26.28 -10.34
CA ALA A 792 -10.11 -26.78 -11.60
C ALA A 792 -9.60 -25.64 -12.49
N LYS A 793 -10.35 -24.54 -12.60
CA LYS A 793 -9.93 -23.36 -13.35
C LYS A 793 -8.64 -22.76 -12.78
N ARG A 794 -8.58 -22.60 -11.46
CA ARG A 794 -7.40 -22.07 -10.75
C ARG A 794 -6.16 -22.93 -11.01
N ILE A 795 -6.29 -24.25 -10.94
CA ILE A 795 -5.17 -25.17 -11.21
C ILE A 795 -4.65 -25.01 -12.65
N ARG A 796 -5.54 -24.98 -13.65
CA ARG A 796 -5.13 -24.86 -15.06
C ARG A 796 -4.46 -23.51 -15.37
N GLU A 797 -5.07 -22.42 -14.90
CA GLU A 797 -4.67 -21.06 -15.27
C GLU A 797 -3.53 -20.50 -14.41
N GLN A 798 -3.45 -20.87 -13.12
CA GLN A 798 -2.52 -20.25 -12.17
C GLN A 798 -1.39 -21.18 -11.71
N VAL A 799 -1.56 -22.51 -11.81
CA VAL A 799 -0.54 -23.48 -11.39
C VAL A 799 0.15 -24.12 -12.59
N LEU A 800 -0.60 -24.82 -13.44
CA LEU A 800 -0.03 -25.57 -14.58
C LEU A 800 0.49 -24.68 -15.72
N SER A 801 0.12 -23.40 -15.75
CA SER A 801 0.63 -22.40 -16.69
C SER A 801 2.06 -21.92 -16.35
N VAL A 802 2.50 -22.09 -15.09
CA VAL A 802 3.83 -21.71 -14.64
C VAL A 802 4.83 -22.78 -15.07
N ALA A 803 5.69 -22.45 -16.05
CA ALA A 803 6.63 -23.41 -16.62
C ALA A 803 7.69 -23.88 -15.59
N GLU A 804 7.98 -23.05 -14.59
CA GLU A 804 9.09 -23.20 -13.66
C GLU A 804 8.76 -23.97 -12.37
N ILE A 805 7.53 -24.45 -12.17
CA ILE A 805 7.17 -25.31 -11.02
C ILE A 805 7.90 -26.66 -11.10
N ASP A 806 8.27 -27.20 -9.95
CA ASP A 806 8.91 -28.51 -9.86
C ASP A 806 7.94 -29.66 -10.17
N ASP A 807 8.51 -30.83 -10.48
CA ASP A 807 7.75 -32.02 -10.88
C ASP A 807 6.81 -32.53 -9.79
N GLU A 808 7.14 -32.34 -8.51
CA GLU A 808 6.30 -32.76 -7.38
C GLU A 808 5.06 -31.86 -7.27
N THR A 809 5.24 -30.54 -7.34
CA THR A 809 4.15 -29.56 -7.36
C THR A 809 3.24 -29.78 -8.57
N ARG A 810 3.83 -30.03 -9.74
CA ARG A 810 3.07 -30.36 -10.96
C ARG A 810 2.23 -31.64 -10.80
N ALA A 811 2.83 -32.72 -10.29
CA ALA A 811 2.11 -33.98 -10.06
C ALA A 811 0.96 -33.81 -9.05
N ARG A 812 1.16 -33.03 -7.98
CA ARG A 812 0.09 -32.70 -7.02
C ARG A 812 -1.05 -31.90 -7.67
N ALA A 813 -0.72 -30.94 -8.53
CA ALA A 813 -1.70 -30.15 -9.27
C ALA A 813 -2.52 -30.99 -10.25
N GLU A 814 -1.88 -31.89 -11.00
CA GLU A 814 -2.55 -32.82 -11.92
C GLU A 814 -3.49 -33.78 -11.18
N GLN A 815 -3.06 -34.33 -10.04
CA GLN A 815 -3.92 -35.18 -9.21
C GLN A 815 -5.13 -34.41 -8.67
N LEU A 816 -4.92 -33.21 -8.13
CA LEU A 816 -6.01 -32.39 -7.59
C LEU A 816 -6.99 -31.95 -8.68
N LEU A 817 -6.50 -31.69 -9.90
CA LEU A 817 -7.35 -31.39 -11.06
C LEU A 817 -8.25 -32.57 -11.42
N ALA A 818 -7.71 -33.79 -11.43
CA ALA A 818 -8.49 -35.00 -11.66
C ALA A 818 -9.58 -35.18 -10.57
N ASP A 819 -9.25 -34.90 -9.31
CA ASP A 819 -10.21 -34.95 -8.20
C ASP A 819 -11.32 -33.89 -8.36
N CYS A 820 -10.99 -32.69 -8.86
CA CYS A 820 -11.98 -31.65 -9.17
C CYS A 820 -12.91 -32.06 -10.31
N GLU A 821 -12.38 -32.63 -11.38
CA GLU A 821 -13.18 -33.09 -12.53
C GLU A 821 -14.16 -34.19 -12.11
N LEU A 822 -13.71 -35.15 -11.29
CA LEU A 822 -14.56 -36.18 -10.70
C LEU A 822 -15.65 -35.56 -9.81
N ALA A 823 -15.30 -34.60 -8.94
CA ALA A 823 -16.26 -33.93 -8.07
C ALA A 823 -17.33 -33.14 -8.86
N GLN A 824 -16.95 -32.54 -10.00
CA GLN A 824 -17.88 -31.84 -10.88
C GLN A 824 -18.88 -32.79 -11.54
N GLU A 825 -18.41 -33.94 -12.05
CA GLU A 825 -19.28 -34.98 -12.63
C GLU A 825 -20.29 -35.52 -11.60
N VAL A 826 -19.81 -35.76 -10.37
CA VAL A 826 -20.68 -36.19 -9.26
C VAL A 826 -21.69 -35.11 -8.89
N SER A 827 -21.29 -33.83 -8.81
CA SER A 827 -22.22 -32.74 -8.50
C SER A 827 -23.34 -32.62 -9.53
N GLN A 828 -23.02 -32.72 -10.82
CA GLN A 828 -24.03 -32.70 -11.89
C GLN A 828 -25.03 -33.87 -11.76
N THR A 829 -24.53 -35.05 -11.38
CA THR A 829 -25.35 -36.23 -11.10
C THR A 829 -26.28 -35.99 -9.89
N LEU A 830 -25.78 -35.32 -8.84
CA LEU A 830 -26.59 -34.96 -7.67
C LEU A 830 -27.67 -33.93 -7.99
N ASP A 831 -27.36 -32.92 -8.80
CA ASP A 831 -28.35 -31.92 -9.24
C ASP A 831 -29.44 -32.55 -10.12
N ALA A 832 -29.10 -33.58 -10.92
CA ALA A 832 -30.08 -34.37 -11.66
C ALA A 832 -30.94 -35.21 -10.72
N ALA A 833 -30.35 -35.87 -9.72
CA ALA A 833 -31.11 -36.64 -8.72
C ALA A 833 -32.05 -35.76 -7.89
N GLU A 834 -31.62 -34.56 -7.51
CA GLU A 834 -32.42 -33.59 -6.78
C GLU A 834 -33.64 -33.11 -7.59
N ARG A 835 -33.48 -32.90 -8.91
CA ARG A 835 -34.60 -32.63 -9.83
C ARG A 835 -35.58 -33.80 -9.89
N HIS A 836 -35.10 -35.03 -10.06
CA HIS A 836 -35.98 -36.21 -10.04
C HIS A 836 -36.72 -36.38 -8.70
N ILE A 837 -36.10 -36.05 -7.56
CA ILE A 837 -36.78 -36.03 -6.25
C ILE A 837 -37.84 -34.92 -6.18
N ALA A 838 -37.57 -33.76 -6.79
CA ALA A 838 -38.51 -32.65 -6.83
C ALA A 838 -39.77 -32.98 -7.66
N ASP A 839 -39.58 -33.73 -8.75
CA ASP A 839 -40.61 -34.18 -9.69
C ASP A 839 -41.30 -35.50 -9.25
N ASP A 840 -41.02 -35.98 -8.03
CA ASP A 840 -41.51 -37.24 -7.44
C ASP A 840 -41.15 -38.51 -8.26
N GLU A 841 -40.10 -38.44 -9.09
CA GLU A 841 -39.53 -39.55 -9.88
C GLU A 841 -38.47 -40.34 -9.08
N PHE A 842 -38.87 -40.87 -7.92
CA PHE A 842 -37.93 -41.40 -6.93
C PHE A 842 -37.04 -42.56 -7.42
N ASP A 843 -37.53 -43.41 -8.33
CA ASP A 843 -36.74 -44.54 -8.85
C ASP A 843 -35.64 -44.07 -9.82
N ALA A 844 -35.87 -42.98 -10.56
CA ALA A 844 -34.86 -42.36 -11.40
C ALA A 844 -33.78 -41.69 -10.54
N ALA A 845 -34.19 -41.01 -9.45
CA ALA A 845 -33.27 -40.44 -8.48
C ALA A 845 -32.39 -41.52 -7.82
N ASP A 846 -32.97 -42.63 -7.38
CA ASP A 846 -32.22 -43.74 -6.77
C ASP A 846 -31.27 -44.41 -7.78
N GLY A 847 -31.66 -44.50 -9.06
CA GLY A 847 -30.81 -44.98 -10.14
C GLY A 847 -29.52 -44.14 -10.33
N LEU A 848 -29.61 -42.83 -10.08
CA LEU A 848 -28.46 -41.91 -10.12
C LEU A 848 -27.65 -41.94 -8.81
N LEU A 849 -28.30 -42.07 -7.66
CA LEU A 849 -27.65 -42.02 -6.34
C LEU A 849 -26.98 -43.33 -5.93
N ASN A 850 -27.45 -44.49 -6.40
CA ASN A 850 -26.92 -45.80 -5.98
C ASN A 850 -25.50 -46.13 -6.50
N PRO A 851 -25.12 -45.80 -7.75
CA PRO A 851 -23.77 -46.02 -8.25
C PRO A 851 -22.70 -45.15 -7.56
N LEU A 852 -23.11 -44.03 -6.94
CA LEU A 852 -22.20 -43.11 -6.27
C LEU A 852 -21.75 -43.69 -4.93
N SER A 853 -20.50 -44.18 -4.90
CA SER A 853 -19.83 -44.56 -3.66
C SER A 853 -19.28 -43.32 -2.96
N PRO A 854 -19.58 -43.08 -1.67
CA PRO A 854 -19.01 -41.95 -0.93
C PRO A 854 -17.50 -42.11 -0.66
N SER A 855 -16.93 -43.30 -0.87
CA SER A 855 -15.50 -43.56 -0.66
C SER A 855 -14.64 -42.84 -1.70
N GLY A 856 -13.83 -41.88 -1.27
CA GLY A 856 -12.90 -41.13 -2.13
C GLY A 856 -13.45 -39.79 -2.64
N LEU A 857 -14.68 -39.41 -2.26
CA LEU A 857 -15.25 -38.10 -2.55
C LEU A 857 -15.00 -37.12 -1.38
N PRO A 858 -14.96 -35.79 -1.62
CA PRO A 858 -14.96 -34.80 -0.56
C PRO A 858 -16.12 -35.02 0.42
N ALA A 859 -15.88 -34.81 1.72
CA ALA A 859 -16.86 -35.07 2.78
C ALA A 859 -18.20 -34.37 2.55
N VAL A 860 -18.17 -33.13 2.04
CA VAL A 860 -19.37 -32.35 1.69
C VAL A 860 -20.21 -33.02 0.60
N ILE A 861 -19.57 -33.62 -0.41
CA ILE A 861 -20.27 -34.33 -1.49
C ILE A 861 -20.86 -35.65 -0.96
N ALA A 862 -20.11 -36.37 -0.11
CA ALA A 862 -20.60 -37.58 0.54
C ALA A 862 -21.82 -37.27 1.45
N GLU A 863 -21.75 -36.20 2.24
CA GLU A 863 -22.88 -35.74 3.06
C GLU A 863 -24.08 -35.33 2.21
N ARG A 864 -23.85 -34.68 1.05
CA ARG A 864 -24.92 -34.32 0.12
C ARG A 864 -25.59 -35.56 -0.49
N ILE A 865 -24.83 -36.59 -0.86
CA ILE A 865 -25.37 -37.89 -1.31
C ILE A 865 -26.29 -38.49 -0.23
N ASP A 866 -25.82 -38.53 1.02
CA ASP A 866 -26.60 -39.11 2.13
C ASP A 866 -27.82 -38.24 2.50
N ALA A 867 -27.70 -36.92 2.39
CA ALA A 867 -28.82 -36.01 2.55
C ALA A 867 -29.89 -36.24 1.48
N LEU A 868 -29.51 -36.29 0.19
CA LEU A 868 -30.44 -36.55 -0.90
C LEU A 868 -31.09 -37.94 -0.80
N ARG A 869 -30.38 -38.97 -0.38
CA ARG A 869 -30.96 -40.30 -0.08
C ARG A 869 -32.02 -40.22 1.03
N ARG A 870 -31.74 -39.48 2.12
CA ARG A 870 -32.71 -39.25 3.20
C ARG A 870 -33.92 -38.46 2.71
N THR A 871 -33.71 -37.39 1.95
CA THR A 871 -34.79 -36.56 1.39
C THR A 871 -35.65 -37.35 0.41
N SER A 872 -35.05 -38.13 -0.50
CA SER A 872 -35.75 -39.04 -1.42
C SER A 872 -36.64 -40.00 -0.63
N SER A 873 -36.10 -40.66 0.39
CA SER A 873 -36.85 -41.58 1.26
C SER A 873 -38.01 -40.90 2.01
N GLN A 874 -37.77 -39.73 2.60
CA GLN A 874 -38.78 -38.96 3.32
C GLN A 874 -39.89 -38.44 2.41
N ARG A 875 -39.55 -37.87 1.24
CA ARG A 875 -40.52 -37.40 0.26
C ARG A 875 -41.31 -38.54 -0.37
N ARG A 876 -40.65 -39.67 -0.66
CA ARG A 876 -41.33 -40.90 -1.11
C ARG A 876 -42.36 -41.36 -0.09
N ALA A 877 -42.02 -41.36 1.21
CA ALA A 877 -42.96 -41.71 2.28
C ALA A 877 -44.12 -40.70 2.39
N ALA A 878 -43.84 -39.39 2.30
CA ALA A 878 -44.88 -38.36 2.33
C ALA A 878 -45.81 -38.43 1.11
N PHE A 879 -45.27 -38.67 -0.08
CA PHE A 879 -46.03 -38.86 -1.32
C PHE A 879 -46.95 -40.07 -1.22
N VAL A 880 -46.45 -41.20 -0.70
CA VAL A 880 -47.27 -42.40 -0.45
C VAL A 880 -48.39 -42.08 0.54
N ALA A 881 -48.10 -41.41 1.66
CA ALA A 881 -49.12 -41.04 2.65
C ALA A 881 -50.18 -40.07 2.08
N GLN A 882 -49.77 -39.11 1.23
CA GLN A 882 -50.70 -38.22 0.54
C GLN A 882 -51.61 -39.00 -0.42
N ARG A 883 -51.04 -39.91 -1.22
CA ARG A 883 -51.82 -40.77 -2.13
C ARG A 883 -52.77 -41.68 -1.38
N GLU A 884 -52.36 -42.24 -0.25
CA GLU A 884 -53.25 -43.00 0.63
C GLU A 884 -54.43 -42.15 1.13
N ALA A 885 -54.18 -40.91 1.55
CA ALA A 885 -55.24 -39.99 1.98
C ALA A 885 -56.19 -39.60 0.83
N GLU A 886 -55.68 -39.37 -0.38
CA GLU A 886 -56.49 -39.09 -1.57
C GLU A 886 -57.38 -40.28 -1.95
N LEU A 887 -56.84 -41.50 -1.93
CA LEU A 887 -57.60 -42.72 -2.18
C LEU A 887 -58.66 -42.97 -1.09
N ALA A 888 -58.35 -42.68 0.17
CA ALA A 888 -59.32 -42.75 1.26
C ALA A 888 -60.49 -41.76 1.07
N ALA A 889 -60.19 -40.53 0.64
CA ALA A 889 -61.20 -39.52 0.33
C ALA A 889 -62.07 -39.91 -0.88
N GLN A 890 -61.47 -40.54 -1.91
CA GLN A 890 -62.23 -41.13 -3.02
C GLN A 890 -63.17 -42.22 -2.53
N LEU A 891 -62.75 -43.08 -1.59
CA LEU A 891 -63.65 -44.07 -0.99
C LEU A 891 -64.78 -43.43 -0.17
N ASP A 892 -64.54 -42.30 0.50
CA ASP A 892 -65.61 -41.52 1.15
C ASP A 892 -66.62 -40.98 0.11
N GLU A 893 -66.16 -40.53 -1.06
CA GLU A 893 -67.01 -40.11 -2.18
C GLU A 893 -67.82 -41.28 -2.77
N ALA A 894 -67.20 -42.46 -2.88
CA ALA A 894 -67.88 -43.70 -3.27
C ALA A 894 -68.96 -44.10 -2.25
N ASP A 895 -68.67 -44.02 -0.95
CA ASP A 895 -69.66 -44.25 0.12
C ASP A 895 -70.82 -43.25 0.03
N ALA A 896 -70.54 -41.97 -0.23
CA ALA A 896 -71.57 -40.95 -0.42
C ALA A 896 -72.42 -41.20 -1.68
N SER A 897 -71.79 -41.63 -2.78
CA SER A 897 -72.47 -41.99 -4.03
C SER A 897 -73.39 -43.20 -3.82
N LEU A 898 -72.89 -44.22 -3.12
CA LEU A 898 -73.66 -45.40 -2.71
C LEU A 898 -74.86 -45.03 -1.82
N ALA A 899 -74.68 -44.12 -0.86
CA ALA A 899 -75.77 -43.65 0.02
C ALA A 899 -76.87 -42.90 -0.76
N ASN A 900 -76.50 -42.20 -1.84
CA ASN A 900 -77.43 -41.47 -2.70
C ASN A 900 -78.04 -42.32 -3.82
N GLY A 901 -77.66 -43.60 -3.94
CA GLY A 901 -78.15 -44.52 -4.96
C GLY A 901 -77.46 -44.43 -6.32
N ASP A 902 -76.32 -43.74 -6.41
CA ASP A 902 -75.45 -43.75 -7.60
C ASP A 902 -74.49 -44.94 -7.54
N LEU A 903 -75.03 -46.11 -7.87
CA LEU A 903 -74.32 -47.39 -7.79
C LEU A 903 -73.19 -47.50 -8.83
N ASP A 904 -73.38 -46.91 -10.02
CA ASP A 904 -72.38 -46.93 -11.09
C ASP A 904 -71.23 -45.95 -10.81
N GLY A 905 -71.53 -44.79 -10.20
CA GLY A 905 -70.53 -43.85 -9.70
C GLY A 905 -69.66 -44.46 -8.60
N ALA A 906 -70.28 -45.11 -7.60
CA ALA A 906 -69.55 -45.79 -6.53
C ALA A 906 -68.65 -46.93 -7.07
N GLU A 907 -69.12 -47.75 -8.01
CA GLU A 907 -68.33 -48.84 -8.60
C GLU A 907 -67.15 -48.32 -9.44
N THR A 908 -67.35 -47.22 -10.19
CA THR A 908 -66.29 -46.59 -10.98
C THR A 908 -65.16 -46.08 -10.10
N VAL A 909 -65.49 -45.42 -8.99
CA VAL A 909 -64.50 -44.92 -8.02
C VAL A 909 -63.76 -46.08 -7.36
N VAL A 910 -64.46 -47.13 -6.93
CA VAL A 910 -63.85 -48.34 -6.34
C VAL A 910 -62.88 -49.02 -7.31
N ALA A 911 -63.27 -49.19 -8.58
CA ALA A 911 -62.38 -49.77 -9.60
C ALA A 911 -61.13 -48.92 -9.82
N GLY A 912 -61.27 -47.58 -9.79
CA GLY A 912 -60.14 -46.64 -9.83
C GLY A 912 -59.17 -46.84 -8.65
N VAL A 913 -59.71 -46.92 -7.42
CA VAL A 913 -58.92 -47.12 -6.20
C VAL A 913 -58.18 -48.46 -6.21
N GLU A 914 -58.83 -49.56 -6.60
CA GLU A 914 -58.18 -50.89 -6.65
C GLU A 914 -57.09 -51.00 -7.72
N SER A 915 -57.20 -50.23 -8.81
CA SER A 915 -56.18 -50.19 -9.85
C SER A 915 -54.95 -49.35 -9.47
N SER A 916 -55.02 -48.59 -8.36
CA SER A 916 -53.92 -47.76 -7.91
C SER A 916 -52.78 -48.59 -7.31
N PRO A 917 -51.53 -48.43 -7.78
CA PRO A 917 -50.38 -49.12 -7.21
C PRO A 917 -50.05 -48.69 -5.76
N HIS A 918 -50.71 -47.64 -5.26
CA HIS A 918 -50.54 -47.10 -3.91
C HIS A 918 -51.67 -47.49 -2.95
N ALA A 919 -52.61 -48.33 -3.37
CA ALA A 919 -53.68 -48.78 -2.49
C ALA A 919 -53.13 -49.76 -1.44
N THR A 920 -53.22 -49.39 -0.16
CA THR A 920 -52.87 -50.29 0.95
C THR A 920 -53.90 -51.40 1.10
N SER A 921 -53.54 -52.47 1.83
CA SER A 921 -54.48 -53.55 2.14
C SER A 921 -55.74 -53.06 2.87
N GLU A 922 -55.64 -51.98 3.65
CA GLU A 922 -56.78 -51.37 4.35
C GLU A 922 -57.70 -50.62 3.38
N ILE A 923 -57.13 -49.83 2.48
CA ILE A 923 -57.86 -49.12 1.41
C ILE A 923 -58.55 -50.13 0.47
N ILE A 924 -57.84 -51.18 0.06
CA ILE A 924 -58.39 -52.27 -0.76
C ILE A 924 -59.53 -52.97 -0.02
N GLY A 925 -59.36 -53.32 1.25
CA GLY A 925 -60.42 -53.94 2.05
C GLY A 925 -61.68 -53.07 2.18
N ARG A 926 -61.50 -51.74 2.28
CA ARG A 926 -62.63 -50.79 2.28
C ARG A 926 -63.30 -50.71 0.91
N ALA A 927 -62.54 -50.68 -0.17
CA ALA A 927 -63.04 -50.70 -1.55
C ALA A 927 -63.86 -51.98 -1.84
N GLU A 928 -63.39 -53.14 -1.40
CA GLU A 928 -64.11 -54.42 -1.48
C GLU A 928 -65.44 -54.40 -0.70
N SER A 929 -65.45 -53.80 0.49
CA SER A 929 -66.66 -53.63 1.32
C SER A 929 -67.71 -52.78 0.60
N ILE A 930 -67.29 -51.65 0.01
CA ILE A 930 -68.19 -50.77 -0.78
C ILE A 930 -68.73 -51.52 -1.99
N ARG A 931 -67.88 -52.27 -2.73
CA ARG A 931 -68.33 -53.10 -3.86
C ARG A 931 -69.37 -54.14 -3.45
N ALA A 932 -69.18 -54.81 -2.32
CA ALA A 932 -70.15 -55.78 -1.81
C ALA A 932 -71.49 -55.10 -1.50
N ALA A 933 -71.47 -53.91 -0.89
CA ALA A 933 -72.67 -53.12 -0.62
C ALA A 933 -73.34 -52.61 -1.92
N VAL A 934 -72.58 -52.20 -2.94
CA VAL A 934 -73.11 -51.88 -4.28
C VAL A 934 -73.85 -53.08 -4.88
N ALA A 935 -73.26 -54.27 -4.82
CA ALA A 935 -73.88 -55.50 -5.33
C ALA A 935 -75.19 -55.83 -4.59
N GLU A 936 -75.20 -55.72 -3.26
CA GLU A 936 -76.40 -55.93 -2.44
C GLU A 936 -77.51 -54.93 -2.80
N GLN A 937 -77.19 -53.64 -2.93
CA GLN A 937 -78.17 -52.62 -3.29
C GLN A 937 -78.70 -52.80 -4.72
N ARG A 938 -77.88 -53.28 -5.66
CA ARG A 938 -78.32 -53.65 -7.01
C ARG A 938 -79.35 -54.79 -6.99
N ASP A 939 -79.15 -55.80 -6.16
CA ASP A 939 -80.11 -56.91 -6.01
C ASP A 939 -81.45 -56.44 -5.43
N VAL A 940 -81.39 -55.53 -4.44
CA VAL A 940 -82.59 -54.87 -3.88
C VAL A 940 -83.31 -54.04 -4.95
N LEU A 941 -82.57 -53.22 -5.72
CA LEU A 941 -83.12 -52.41 -6.81
C LEU A 941 -83.75 -53.29 -7.90
N ALA A 942 -83.10 -54.39 -8.31
CA ALA A 942 -83.61 -55.33 -9.30
C ALA A 942 -84.91 -55.99 -8.82
N THR A 943 -84.99 -56.34 -7.54
CA THR A 943 -86.21 -56.90 -6.94
C THR A 943 -87.34 -55.87 -6.91
N ILE A 944 -87.04 -54.60 -6.59
CA ILE A 944 -88.01 -53.49 -6.65
C ILE A 944 -88.52 -53.29 -8.07
N GLN A 945 -87.63 -53.26 -9.07
CA GLN A 945 -87.98 -53.12 -10.48
C GLN A 945 -88.85 -54.28 -10.98
N GLU A 946 -88.60 -55.51 -10.51
CA GLU A 946 -89.43 -56.66 -10.83
C GLU A 946 -90.83 -56.54 -10.21
N VAL A 947 -90.93 -56.07 -8.96
CA VAL A 947 -92.24 -55.80 -8.33
C VAL A 947 -92.98 -54.67 -9.04
N GLU A 948 -92.29 -53.61 -9.47
CA GLU A 948 -92.85 -52.55 -10.33
C GLU A 948 -93.40 -53.11 -11.64
N ARG A 949 -92.64 -53.99 -12.30
CA ARG A 949 -93.06 -54.66 -13.53
C ARG A 949 -94.33 -55.48 -13.30
N LEU A 950 -94.36 -56.30 -12.25
CA LEU A 950 -95.53 -57.11 -11.88
C LEU A 950 -96.75 -56.25 -11.56
N THR A 951 -96.59 -55.15 -10.81
CA THR A 951 -97.68 -54.24 -10.44
C THR A 951 -98.23 -53.40 -11.60
N ALA A 952 -97.44 -53.23 -12.67
CA ALA A 952 -97.87 -52.56 -13.90
C ALA A 952 -98.67 -53.48 -14.85
N GLU A 953 -98.66 -54.80 -14.67
CA GLU A 953 -99.37 -55.73 -15.54
C GLU A 953 -100.91 -55.58 -15.44
N PRO A 954 -101.65 -55.59 -16.57
CA PRO A 954 -103.11 -55.39 -16.57
C PRO A 954 -103.87 -56.47 -15.79
N THR A 955 -103.34 -57.70 -15.76
CA THR A 955 -103.89 -58.88 -15.06
C THR A 955 -103.23 -59.07 -13.70
N PHE A 956 -102.90 -57.98 -13.02
CA PHE A 956 -102.18 -57.98 -11.75
C PHE A 956 -102.73 -59.00 -10.74
N ASP A 957 -101.89 -59.99 -10.40
CA ASP A 957 -102.05 -60.83 -9.22
C ASP A 957 -101.16 -60.26 -8.10
N PRO A 958 -101.73 -59.86 -6.96
CA PRO A 958 -100.94 -59.32 -5.85
C PRO A 958 -100.01 -60.34 -5.20
N ALA A 959 -100.30 -61.65 -5.27
CA ALA A 959 -99.55 -62.64 -4.52
C ALA A 959 -98.05 -62.76 -4.93
N PRO A 960 -97.69 -62.83 -6.23
CA PRO A 960 -96.29 -62.85 -6.65
C PRO A 960 -95.53 -61.56 -6.30
N ALA A 961 -96.20 -60.41 -6.44
CA ALA A 961 -95.62 -59.10 -6.14
C ALA A 961 -95.37 -58.93 -4.63
N ALA A 962 -96.33 -59.32 -3.79
CA ALA A 962 -96.21 -59.28 -2.34
C ALA A 962 -95.11 -60.25 -1.84
N ALA A 963 -95.09 -61.48 -2.34
CA ALA A 963 -94.07 -62.47 -1.97
C ALA A 963 -92.65 -62.00 -2.34
N ARG A 964 -92.48 -61.33 -3.49
CA ARG A 964 -91.19 -60.75 -3.87
C ARG A 964 -90.81 -59.54 -3.04
N LEU A 965 -91.78 -58.71 -2.68
CA LEU A 965 -91.54 -57.57 -1.79
C LEU A 965 -91.18 -58.00 -0.35
N GLU A 966 -91.66 -59.17 0.10
CA GLU A 966 -91.28 -59.78 1.38
C GLU A 966 -89.84 -60.34 1.38
N THR A 967 -89.25 -60.59 0.21
CA THR A 967 -87.84 -61.00 0.10
C THR A 967 -86.86 -59.83 0.19
N LEU A 968 -87.35 -58.59 0.16
CA LEU A 968 -86.52 -57.42 0.41
C LEU A 968 -86.07 -57.39 1.89
N PRO A 969 -84.87 -56.86 2.17
CA PRO A 969 -84.44 -56.64 3.55
C PRO A 969 -85.47 -55.80 4.32
N ALA A 970 -85.61 -56.07 5.62
CA ALA A 970 -86.59 -55.40 6.48
C ALA A 970 -86.43 -53.87 6.47
N GLU A 971 -85.18 -53.41 6.33
CA GLU A 971 -84.79 -52.01 6.16
C GLU A 971 -84.06 -51.88 4.81
N PRO A 972 -84.75 -51.56 3.70
CA PRO A 972 -84.08 -51.29 2.42
C PRO A 972 -83.22 -50.02 2.53
N PRO A 973 -82.23 -49.83 1.64
CA PRO A 973 -81.44 -48.60 1.58
C PRO A 973 -82.33 -47.37 1.63
N SER A 974 -81.91 -46.34 2.36
CA SER A 974 -82.74 -45.16 2.68
C SER A 974 -83.30 -44.48 1.43
N TRP A 975 -82.55 -44.45 0.32
CA TRP A 975 -82.99 -43.88 -0.96
C TRP A 975 -84.03 -44.76 -1.70
N LEU A 976 -84.08 -46.07 -1.41
CA LEU A 976 -85.07 -47.01 -1.94
C LEU A 976 -86.29 -47.18 -1.03
N ALA A 977 -86.19 -46.87 0.26
CA ALA A 977 -87.27 -47.04 1.23
C ALA A 977 -88.60 -46.34 0.82
N PRO A 978 -88.61 -45.09 0.31
CA PRO A 978 -89.83 -44.46 -0.18
C PRO A 978 -90.47 -45.22 -1.34
N ARG A 979 -89.64 -45.81 -2.22
CA ARG A 979 -90.07 -46.57 -3.39
C ARG A 979 -90.71 -47.90 -2.99
N VAL A 980 -90.10 -48.58 -2.01
CA VAL A 980 -90.65 -49.82 -1.41
C VAL A 980 -91.99 -49.56 -0.72
N GLU A 981 -92.12 -48.49 0.09
CA GLU A 981 -93.39 -48.20 0.76
C GLU A 981 -94.49 -47.78 -0.23
N SER A 982 -94.13 -47.03 -1.28
CA SER A 982 -95.04 -46.74 -2.39
C SER A 982 -95.54 -48.01 -3.07
N LEU A 983 -94.68 -49.02 -3.28
CA LEU A 983 -95.09 -50.31 -3.84
C LEU A 983 -95.99 -51.10 -2.89
N ARG A 984 -95.68 -51.12 -1.58
CA ARG A 984 -96.58 -51.72 -0.56
C ARG A 984 -97.97 -51.11 -0.64
N ASP A 985 -98.05 -49.79 -0.74
CA ASP A 985 -99.32 -49.07 -0.86
C ASP A 985 -100.05 -49.36 -2.18
N VAL A 986 -99.33 -49.45 -3.30
CA VAL A 986 -99.92 -49.83 -4.60
C VAL A 986 -100.49 -51.24 -4.53
N ILE A 987 -99.75 -52.20 -3.98
CA ILE A 987 -100.21 -53.59 -3.81
C ILE A 987 -101.44 -53.64 -2.88
N ARG A 988 -101.39 -53.03 -1.69
CA ARG A 988 -102.53 -52.96 -0.76
C ARG A 988 -103.79 -52.37 -1.42
N ARG A 989 -103.65 -51.24 -2.12
CA ARG A 989 -104.78 -50.59 -2.83
C ARG A 989 -105.36 -51.48 -3.92
N ARG A 990 -104.52 -52.23 -4.63
CA ARG A 990 -104.96 -53.17 -5.68
C ARG A 990 -105.60 -54.42 -5.09
N GLU A 991 -105.07 -54.98 -4.01
CA GLU A 991 -105.69 -56.06 -3.24
C GLU A 991 -107.08 -55.67 -2.74
N ASP A 992 -107.22 -54.47 -2.17
CA ASP A 992 -108.51 -53.94 -1.73
C ASP A 992 -109.48 -53.76 -2.90
N LYS A 993 -109.01 -53.30 -4.07
CA LYS A 993 -109.82 -53.19 -5.29
C LYS A 993 -110.28 -54.56 -5.78
N ILE A 994 -109.39 -55.55 -5.83
CA ILE A 994 -109.72 -56.94 -6.23
C ILE A 994 -110.68 -57.57 -5.23
N ARG A 995 -110.49 -57.36 -3.92
CA ARG A 995 -111.39 -57.84 -2.86
C ARG A 995 -112.78 -57.21 -3.01
N ARG A 996 -112.88 -55.90 -3.25
CA ARG A 996 -114.16 -55.22 -3.54
C ARG A 996 -114.82 -55.73 -4.81
N GLN A 997 -114.07 -55.92 -5.89
CA GLN A 997 -114.58 -56.49 -7.14
C GLN A 997 -115.08 -57.92 -6.94
N ARG A 998 -114.36 -58.77 -6.18
CA ARG A 998 -114.81 -60.12 -5.80
C ARG A 998 -116.07 -60.07 -4.93
N SER A 999 -116.14 -59.19 -3.94
CA SER A 999 -117.35 -59.02 -3.13
C SER A 999 -118.53 -58.55 -3.97
N GLN A 1000 -118.34 -57.61 -4.90
CA GLN A 1000 -119.37 -57.21 -5.88
C GLN A 1000 -119.77 -58.37 -6.78
N LEU A 1001 -118.81 -59.17 -7.28
CA LEU A 1001 -119.10 -60.34 -8.11
C LEU A 1001 -119.86 -61.41 -7.33
N VAL A 1002 -119.53 -61.64 -6.05
CA VAL A 1002 -120.26 -62.55 -5.16
C VAL A 1002 -121.66 -62.03 -4.90
N VAL A 1003 -121.85 -60.72 -4.69
CA VAL A 1003 -123.18 -60.10 -4.56
C VAL A 1003 -123.97 -60.25 -5.86
N SER A 1004 -123.38 -59.93 -7.02
CA SER A 1004 -124.04 -60.08 -8.33
C SER A 1004 -124.31 -61.54 -8.71
N LEU A 1005 -123.47 -62.48 -8.28
CA LEU A 1005 -123.70 -63.92 -8.42
C LEU A 1005 -124.79 -64.42 -7.46
N PHE A 1006 -124.88 -63.87 -6.25
CA PHE A 1006 -125.97 -64.15 -5.32
C PHE A 1006 -127.30 -63.61 -5.86
N GLU A 1007 -127.31 -62.36 -6.37
CA GLU A 1007 -128.48 -61.77 -7.03
C GLU A 1007 -128.89 -62.55 -8.29
N ALA A 1008 -127.93 -63.02 -9.08
CA ALA A 1008 -128.20 -63.87 -10.25
C ALA A 1008 -128.69 -65.29 -9.87
N ALA A 1009 -128.23 -65.84 -8.74
CA ALA A 1009 -128.69 -67.12 -8.21
C ALA A 1009 -130.05 -67.02 -7.49
N GLU A 1010 -130.43 -65.85 -6.97
CA GLU A 1010 -131.79 -65.58 -6.48
C GLU A 1010 -132.79 -65.38 -7.64
N LEU A 1011 -132.31 -64.94 -8.81
CA LEU A 1011 -133.11 -64.74 -10.02
C LEU A 1011 -133.33 -66.03 -10.84
N ALA A 1012 -132.53 -67.06 -10.64
CA ALA A 1012 -132.58 -68.37 -11.31
C ALA A 1012 -133.32 -69.40 -10.46
#